data_AF-A0A0N4ZN79-F1
#
_entry.id   AF-A0A0N4ZN79-F1
#
_cell.length_a   1.000
_cell.length_b   1.000
_cell.length_c   1.000
_cell.angle_alpha   90.00
_cell.angle_beta   90.00
_cell.angle_gamma   90.00
#
_symmetry.space_group_name_H-M   'P 1'
#
loop_
_entity.id
_entity.type
_entity.pdbx_description
1 polymer ?
#
loop_
_entity_poly.entity_id
_entity_poly.type
_entity_poly.pdbx_seq_one_letter_code
_entity_poly.pdbx_strand_id
1 'polypeptide(L)'
;MTIKEDYKIFGKPSKCQIILLTLSIIILLISIGCWVAFPPIYKSEVKENLILAENEDGSFPKSTFFWANAPSNTYMYFYIFNLTNGDEVEFLGIQPNIIEVGPYTIKEEEHKKNVQFNDNKTTVYYKNYKEFIYQEDKSCQYCSKNGIIHFPNLILIGALAELADPEKKLTPLMQSVLGVGIHLIGEYTFIDVGFEDLMFKGYHDNLLTFGTSGLFKFINGHFGKDGKPLFPFDIPDMKKMGIFYGYNNTNDADYVIKTGKDNMDDYGKIVTWAGSKYLPKSFWSTKEARMINGSDVGSLQHMEIKKSDVLQQFNSYLCRSFDMIYQEDGEISGIPAYKFYVPYDNYDTTLEKNKGFRYANKEKINYFPQWPKCDNNSSSMANSTDCSNKIIDCTIGPNLCDPCCNGSFVDGTYLLPPGIYPISCYPGRTTIPPFLLFFSAPHFYYSPPEVADAIYGLRPNKKEHEPIFYYHEPYSGQVLNVNYKFQVNCPIFGFSNTIINKQMPNNIIPIFWASTEGHIYDSLISQLYLGFVFVPRFIFILKIVTLVDTNGINFENLNEPIIIIPGLNIFDLQHKANELKNQTLENVARIVDKWNHGYSFIVPKNNGIIFGKDPIGRYSLLISMKNKQKLTLTFMIHENDDESYIELPSGSLFDVTISKDQTSFHIKCLSLNNFEYMNMNWTQEIFNSQYIECENNKKFLVSSTCIYNDKLENEYAESIGKKLHEIYDIYKVYNEKSLCVMFSGGIDSVSVAYSLLQNLPNESILYLINVGSLNDKGFVSTPDRERSLRAFNEFKRIFPDKNIIYVCCDLSKDAIEKAKVNIIHKACRPKLTKMDESIALVQYFAFLGKGYNVENNRAVVIDSNIFINGSGADEIFGGYMKHRQCYNLTKCYKEICFCLQKELYYLGDRNHGRDSRLIEASKQFLHCFKRNTLSPFLTNEFIYFATSIPINMKSDFEKPRGEGEKSLLRLYLKKEGLSKEIYCQPKQAMQFGSKIGYHEQTGTKGTDLILCNYMDYDKSAKDYIIQAIQEKWVVVDN
;
A
#
# COMPACT_ATOMS: atom_id res chain seq x y z
N MET A 1 -40.47 6.70 24.53
CA MET A 1 -41.94 6.75 24.50
C MET A 1 -42.47 5.36 24.14
N THR A 2 -43.71 5.02 24.46
CA THR A 2 -44.29 3.66 24.36
C THR A 2 -44.68 3.23 22.94
N ILE A 3 -44.61 1.92 22.68
CA ILE A 3 -44.99 1.24 21.42
C ILE A 3 -46.45 0.73 21.49
N LYS A 4 -47.21 0.86 20.39
CA LYS A 4 -48.46 0.15 19.97
C LYS A 4 -48.99 0.84 18.68
N GLU A 5 -49.69 0.24 17.72
CA GLU A 5 -50.17 -1.14 17.47
C GLU A 5 -50.50 -1.29 15.95
N ASP A 6 -50.60 -2.51 15.40
CA ASP A 6 -50.79 -2.79 13.96
C ASP A 6 -52.15 -2.35 13.36
N TYR A 7 -52.20 -2.04 12.05
CA TYR A 7 -53.45 -1.88 11.26
C TYR A 7 -53.36 -2.42 9.82
N LYS A 8 -54.50 -2.80 9.22
CA LYS A 8 -54.65 -3.42 7.87
C LYS A 8 -55.78 -2.76 7.04
N ILE A 9 -55.82 -3.05 5.72
CA ILE A 9 -56.99 -3.29 4.81
C ILE A 9 -57.22 -2.43 3.51
N PHE A 10 -57.05 -3.12 2.36
CA PHE A 10 -57.68 -3.16 1.00
C PHE A 10 -58.22 -1.97 0.15
N GLY A 11 -57.81 -1.96 -1.15
CA GLY A 11 -58.65 -1.70 -2.34
C GLY A 11 -58.17 -0.60 -3.34
N LYS A 12 -58.49 -0.58 -4.65
CA LYS A 12 -58.97 -1.60 -5.63
C LYS A 12 -58.86 -1.03 -7.09
N PRO A 13 -58.44 -1.76 -8.17
CA PRO A 13 -58.15 -1.17 -9.50
C PRO A 13 -59.23 -1.36 -10.59
N SER A 14 -59.13 -0.62 -11.71
CA SER A 14 -60.09 -0.64 -12.83
C SER A 14 -59.46 -0.87 -14.23
N LYS A 15 -60.16 -1.69 -15.04
CA LYS A 15 -60.24 -1.83 -16.53
C LYS A 15 -59.03 -1.65 -17.48
N CYS A 16 -57.84 -1.18 -17.09
CA CYS A 16 -56.64 -1.15 -17.96
C CYS A 16 -55.81 -2.45 -17.94
N GLN A 17 -56.17 -3.43 -17.13
CA GLN A 17 -55.35 -4.62 -16.83
C GLN A 17 -55.23 -5.64 -17.98
N ILE A 18 -56.02 -5.52 -19.06
CA ILE A 18 -56.02 -6.48 -20.17
C ILE A 18 -54.95 -6.17 -21.23
N ILE A 19 -54.50 -4.91 -21.34
CA ILE A 19 -53.44 -4.50 -22.30
C ILE A 19 -52.04 -4.66 -21.69
N LEU A 20 -51.89 -4.45 -20.38
CA LEU A 20 -50.61 -4.66 -19.68
C LEU A 20 -50.22 -6.14 -19.63
N LEU A 21 -51.18 -7.05 -19.44
CA LEU A 21 -50.91 -8.49 -19.30
C LEU A 21 -50.31 -9.11 -20.57
N THR A 22 -50.70 -8.64 -21.77
CA THR A 22 -50.13 -9.12 -23.04
C THR A 22 -48.72 -8.58 -23.30
N LEU A 23 -48.46 -7.32 -22.94
CA LEU A 23 -47.13 -6.71 -23.01
C LEU A 23 -46.15 -7.36 -22.03
N SER A 24 -46.60 -7.64 -20.81
CA SER A 24 -45.82 -8.31 -19.75
C SER A 24 -45.37 -9.72 -20.18
N ILE A 25 -46.27 -10.51 -20.80
CA ILE A 25 -45.94 -11.84 -21.34
C ILE A 25 -44.88 -11.77 -22.45
N ILE A 26 -44.96 -10.78 -23.35
CA ILE A 26 -43.95 -10.59 -24.42
C ILE A 26 -42.58 -10.25 -23.83
N ILE A 27 -42.53 -9.35 -22.84
CA ILE A 27 -41.30 -8.94 -22.15
C ILE A 27 -40.68 -10.12 -21.37
N LEU A 28 -41.51 -10.94 -20.71
CA LEU A 28 -41.07 -12.16 -20.03
C LEU A 28 -40.44 -13.19 -20.99
N LEU A 29 -41.06 -13.40 -22.16
CA LEU A 29 -40.51 -14.30 -23.19
C LEU A 29 -39.17 -13.80 -23.74
N ILE A 30 -39.03 -12.48 -23.97
CA ILE A 30 -37.76 -11.85 -24.37
C ILE A 30 -36.70 -12.06 -23.27
N SER A 31 -37.06 -11.89 -22.00
CA SER A 31 -36.15 -12.11 -20.85
C SER A 31 -35.63 -13.53 -20.77
N ILE A 32 -36.52 -14.53 -20.86
CA ILE A 32 -36.16 -15.95 -20.85
C ILE A 32 -35.25 -16.26 -22.05
N GLY A 33 -35.55 -15.68 -23.22
CA GLY A 33 -34.67 -15.72 -24.39
C GLY A 33 -33.27 -15.18 -24.08
N CYS A 34 -33.15 -13.98 -23.49
CA CYS A 34 -31.86 -13.41 -23.08
C CYS A 34 -31.15 -14.22 -21.99
N TRP A 35 -31.87 -14.85 -21.06
CA TRP A 35 -31.29 -15.72 -20.03
C TRP A 35 -30.60 -16.95 -20.62
N VAL A 36 -31.24 -17.60 -21.59
CA VAL A 36 -30.74 -18.84 -22.22
C VAL A 36 -29.75 -18.56 -23.34
N ALA A 37 -30.02 -17.56 -24.19
CA ALA A 37 -29.21 -17.29 -25.38
C ALA A 37 -27.96 -16.45 -25.09
N PHE A 38 -27.97 -15.54 -24.10
CA PHE A 38 -26.82 -14.66 -23.88
C PHE A 38 -25.53 -15.40 -23.45
N PRO A 39 -25.53 -16.35 -22.49
CA PRO A 39 -24.30 -17.04 -22.10
C PRO A 39 -23.55 -17.74 -23.26
N PRO A 40 -24.19 -18.55 -24.13
CA PRO A 40 -23.50 -19.14 -25.28
C PRO A 40 -23.14 -18.11 -26.36
N ILE A 41 -23.96 -17.08 -26.60
CA ILE A 41 -23.63 -16.01 -27.57
C ILE A 41 -22.41 -15.23 -27.10
N TYR A 42 -22.39 -14.78 -25.85
CA TYR A 42 -21.27 -14.03 -25.27
C TYR A 42 -19.98 -14.85 -25.27
N LYS A 43 -20.06 -16.14 -24.92
CA LYS A 43 -18.92 -17.06 -25.01
C LYS A 43 -18.41 -17.22 -26.44
N SER A 44 -19.30 -17.32 -27.41
CA SER A 44 -18.94 -17.40 -28.83
C SER A 44 -18.30 -16.09 -29.32
N GLU A 45 -18.87 -14.94 -28.96
CA GLU A 45 -18.39 -13.62 -29.35
C GLU A 45 -17.00 -13.34 -28.78
N VAL A 46 -16.77 -13.61 -27.48
CA VAL A 46 -15.44 -13.45 -26.88
C VAL A 46 -14.44 -14.42 -27.51
N LYS A 47 -14.82 -15.67 -27.80
CA LYS A 47 -13.95 -16.64 -28.48
C LYS A 47 -13.54 -16.15 -29.87
N GLU A 48 -14.47 -15.78 -30.73
CA GLU A 48 -14.19 -15.31 -32.09
C GLU A 48 -13.34 -14.03 -32.09
N ASN A 49 -13.58 -13.12 -31.14
CA ASN A 49 -12.75 -11.93 -30.98
C ASN A 49 -11.34 -12.21 -30.44
N LEU A 50 -11.10 -13.35 -29.76
CA LEU A 50 -9.76 -13.67 -29.23
C LEU A 50 -8.87 -14.46 -30.21
N ILE A 51 -9.46 -15.33 -31.05
CA ILE A 51 -8.71 -16.17 -32.00
C ILE A 51 -7.79 -15.31 -32.88
N LEU A 52 -6.52 -15.72 -33.01
CA LEU A 52 -5.61 -15.10 -33.97
C LEU A 52 -5.98 -15.58 -35.38
N ALA A 53 -6.25 -14.63 -36.27
CA ALA A 53 -6.79 -14.90 -37.60
C ALA A 53 -6.32 -13.86 -38.64
N GLU A 54 -6.62 -14.14 -39.90
CA GLU A 54 -6.27 -13.30 -41.04
C GLU A 54 -7.47 -13.30 -42.00
N ASN A 55 -7.87 -12.11 -42.44
CA ASN A 55 -8.96 -11.90 -43.40
C ASN A 55 -8.57 -12.38 -44.81
N GLU A 56 -9.54 -12.48 -45.72
CA GLU A 56 -9.30 -12.93 -47.10
C GLU A 56 -8.43 -11.97 -47.92
N ASP A 57 -8.35 -10.69 -47.52
CA ASP A 57 -7.52 -9.65 -48.12
C ASP A 57 -6.10 -9.56 -47.51
N GLY A 58 -5.76 -10.43 -46.56
CA GLY A 58 -4.51 -10.40 -45.81
C GLY A 58 -4.45 -9.35 -44.68
N SER A 59 -5.56 -8.66 -44.39
CA SER A 59 -5.63 -7.74 -43.25
C SER A 59 -5.86 -8.50 -41.93
N PHE A 60 -5.39 -7.92 -40.82
CA PHE A 60 -5.58 -8.51 -39.49
C PHE A 60 -6.89 -8.01 -38.83
N PRO A 61 -7.74 -8.93 -38.34
CA PRO A 61 -8.77 -8.61 -37.36
C PRO A 61 -8.17 -7.90 -36.15
N LYS A 62 -9.01 -7.12 -35.47
CA LYS A 62 -8.61 -6.19 -34.40
C LYS A 62 -7.73 -6.81 -33.30
N SER A 63 -8.02 -8.03 -32.87
CA SER A 63 -7.24 -8.77 -31.87
C SER A 63 -5.86 -9.18 -32.39
N THR A 64 -5.78 -9.69 -33.61
CA THR A 64 -4.51 -10.03 -34.26
C THR A 64 -3.67 -8.77 -34.52
N PHE A 65 -4.31 -7.66 -34.87
CA PHE A 65 -3.64 -6.37 -35.01
C PHE A 65 -3.02 -5.87 -33.69
N PHE A 66 -3.77 -5.93 -32.57
CA PHE A 66 -3.27 -5.56 -31.24
C PHE A 66 -2.24 -6.53 -30.67
N TRP A 67 -2.32 -7.83 -31.00
CA TRP A 67 -1.28 -8.79 -30.65
C TRP A 67 0.02 -8.53 -31.42
N ALA A 68 -0.08 -8.17 -32.71
CA ALA A 68 1.06 -7.86 -33.56
C ALA A 68 1.70 -6.49 -33.23
N ASN A 69 0.89 -5.52 -32.80
CA ASN A 69 1.30 -4.17 -32.40
C ASN A 69 0.69 -3.86 -31.03
N ALA A 70 1.45 -4.06 -29.96
CA ALA A 70 0.96 -3.93 -28.59
C ALA A 70 0.37 -2.53 -28.32
N PRO A 71 -0.91 -2.40 -27.94
CA PRO A 71 -1.56 -1.12 -27.66
C PRO A 71 -1.22 -0.61 -26.25
N SER A 72 0.07 -0.55 -25.94
CA SER A 72 0.63 -0.21 -24.64
C SER A 72 2.01 0.42 -24.76
N ASN A 73 2.34 1.34 -23.85
CA ASN A 73 3.73 1.77 -23.64
C ASN A 73 4.38 0.88 -22.59
N THR A 74 5.47 0.18 -22.94
CA THR A 74 6.28 -0.59 -21.99
C THR A 74 7.50 0.22 -21.58
N TYR A 75 7.77 0.32 -20.27
CA TYR A 75 8.96 0.98 -19.75
C TYR A 75 9.77 0.02 -18.88
N MET A 76 11.07 -0.06 -19.14
CA MET A 76 12.05 -0.73 -18.30
C MET A 76 12.77 0.32 -17.44
N TYR A 77 12.65 0.18 -16.13
CA TYR A 77 13.31 1.00 -15.11
C TYR A 77 14.52 0.25 -14.57
N PHE A 78 15.73 0.72 -14.88
CA PHE A 78 16.98 0.12 -14.41
C PHE A 78 17.50 0.84 -13.16
N TYR A 79 17.82 0.07 -12.13
CA TYR A 79 18.40 0.52 -10.87
C TYR A 79 19.80 -0.09 -10.77
N ILE A 80 20.81 0.74 -10.94
CA ILE A 80 22.22 0.34 -11.01
C ILE A 80 22.81 0.29 -9.61
N PHE A 81 23.61 -0.73 -9.31
CA PHE A 81 24.41 -0.78 -8.10
C PHE A 81 25.83 -0.27 -8.39
N ASN A 82 26.12 0.93 -7.93
CA ASN A 82 27.43 1.56 -8.06
C ASN A 82 28.32 1.13 -6.88
N LEU A 83 29.46 0.49 -7.16
CA LEU A 83 30.40 0.04 -6.14
C LEU A 83 31.22 1.22 -5.60
N THR A 84 31.45 1.25 -4.28
CA THR A 84 32.07 2.41 -3.60
C THR A 84 33.45 2.13 -3.00
N ASN A 85 33.87 0.87 -2.95
CA ASN A 85 35.11 0.42 -2.31
C ASN A 85 35.81 -0.70 -3.12
N GLY A 86 35.91 -0.52 -4.44
CA GLY A 86 36.48 -1.51 -5.36
C GLY A 86 37.93 -1.88 -5.00
N ASP A 87 38.78 -0.89 -4.75
CA ASP A 87 40.17 -1.09 -4.36
C ASP A 87 40.30 -1.91 -3.07
N GLU A 88 39.51 -1.62 -2.04
CA GLU A 88 39.57 -2.38 -0.79
C GLU A 88 39.03 -3.80 -0.93
N VAL A 89 38.04 -4.03 -1.80
CA VAL A 89 37.56 -5.38 -2.15
C VAL A 89 38.64 -6.17 -2.90
N GLU A 90 39.35 -5.55 -3.84
CA GLU A 90 40.42 -6.19 -4.63
C GLU A 90 41.68 -6.48 -3.80
N PHE A 91 42.18 -5.48 -3.07
CA PHE A 91 43.50 -5.55 -2.44
C PHE A 91 43.48 -5.91 -0.95
N LEU A 92 42.38 -5.68 -0.23
CA LEU A 92 42.26 -5.95 1.21
C LEU A 92 41.29 -7.10 1.53
N GLY A 93 40.55 -7.61 0.53
CA GLY A 93 39.61 -8.71 0.70
C GLY A 93 38.37 -8.38 1.54
N ILE A 94 38.03 -7.09 1.69
CA ILE A 94 36.91 -6.67 2.53
C ILE A 94 35.56 -6.81 1.81
N GLN A 95 34.48 -6.66 2.58
CA GLN A 95 33.11 -6.74 2.08
C GLN A 95 32.79 -5.64 1.04
N PRO A 96 32.13 -5.95 -0.09
CA PRO A 96 31.66 -4.95 -1.04
C PRO A 96 30.57 -4.04 -0.46
N ASN A 97 30.64 -2.75 -0.79
CA ASN A 97 29.69 -1.70 -0.42
C ASN A 97 29.16 -1.01 -1.70
N ILE A 98 27.86 -1.13 -1.93
CA ILE A 98 27.18 -0.63 -3.12
C ILE A 98 26.10 0.41 -2.78
N ILE A 99 25.93 1.38 -3.68
CA ILE A 99 24.85 2.37 -3.65
C ILE A 99 23.96 2.16 -4.86
N GLU A 100 22.65 2.05 -4.64
CA GLU A 100 21.67 2.02 -5.71
C GLU A 100 21.46 3.41 -6.34
N VAL A 101 21.47 3.48 -7.66
CA VAL A 101 21.30 4.68 -8.48
C VAL A 101 20.26 4.39 -9.55
N GLY A 102 19.12 5.10 -9.53
CA GLY A 102 18.04 4.89 -10.49
C GLY A 102 16.76 5.66 -10.18
N PRO A 103 15.71 5.48 -11.00
CA PRO A 103 15.71 4.66 -12.21
C PRO A 103 16.34 5.36 -13.41
N TYR A 104 17.05 4.59 -14.24
CA TYR A 104 17.33 4.91 -15.64
C TYR A 104 16.23 4.28 -16.49
N THR A 105 15.46 5.09 -17.21
CA THR A 105 14.22 4.62 -17.85
C THR A 105 14.39 4.44 -19.35
N ILE A 106 14.09 3.24 -19.84
CA ILE A 106 14.10 2.88 -21.27
C ILE A 106 12.66 2.55 -21.68
N LYS A 107 12.15 3.19 -22.72
CA LYS A 107 10.92 2.73 -23.39
C LYS A 107 11.26 1.54 -24.28
N GLU A 108 10.54 0.45 -24.13
CA GLU A 108 10.59 -0.71 -25.02
C GLU A 108 9.40 -0.63 -25.99
N GLU A 109 9.67 -0.66 -27.30
CA GLU A 109 8.64 -0.76 -28.33
C GLU A 109 8.74 -2.13 -29.03
N GLU A 110 7.61 -2.84 -29.10
CA GLU A 110 7.53 -4.22 -29.60
C GLU A 110 6.65 -4.31 -30.85
N HIS A 111 7.19 -4.90 -31.92
CA HIS A 111 6.51 -5.08 -33.21
C HIS A 111 6.73 -6.48 -33.79
N LYS A 112 5.65 -7.25 -33.94
CA LYS A 112 5.72 -8.58 -34.58
C LYS A 112 5.71 -8.42 -36.10
N LYS A 113 6.79 -8.87 -36.75
CA LYS A 113 7.00 -8.81 -38.20
C LYS A 113 6.96 -10.23 -38.80
N ASN A 114 6.75 -10.29 -40.11
CA ASN A 114 6.67 -11.54 -40.89
C ASN A 114 5.62 -12.53 -40.34
N VAL A 115 4.46 -12.02 -39.91
CA VAL A 115 3.35 -12.83 -39.42
C VAL A 115 2.82 -13.71 -40.56
N GLN A 116 2.77 -15.03 -40.36
CA GLN A 116 2.31 -16.00 -41.37
C GLN A 116 1.48 -17.11 -40.71
N PHE A 117 0.26 -17.33 -41.18
CA PHE A 117 -0.59 -18.44 -40.73
C PHE A 117 -0.31 -19.73 -41.51
N ASN A 118 -0.45 -20.89 -40.87
CA ASN A 118 -0.44 -22.17 -41.58
C ASN A 118 -1.75 -22.39 -42.36
N ASP A 119 -1.76 -23.35 -43.30
CA ASP A 119 -2.91 -23.63 -44.18
C ASP A 119 -4.23 -23.83 -43.42
N ASN A 120 -4.17 -24.50 -42.25
CA ASN A 120 -5.34 -24.77 -41.41
C ASN A 120 -5.74 -23.59 -40.49
N LYS A 121 -4.94 -22.50 -40.46
CA LYS A 121 -5.00 -21.35 -39.54
C LYS A 121 -5.02 -21.71 -38.03
N THR A 122 -4.39 -22.83 -37.66
CA THR A 122 -4.26 -23.31 -36.27
C THR A 122 -2.96 -22.89 -35.58
N THR A 123 -1.95 -22.47 -36.35
CA THR A 123 -0.70 -21.90 -35.84
C THR A 123 -0.30 -20.68 -36.64
N VAL A 124 0.35 -19.71 -35.98
CA VAL A 124 0.91 -18.52 -36.60
C VAL A 124 2.40 -18.39 -36.27
N TYR A 125 3.20 -18.13 -37.29
CA TYR A 125 4.63 -17.82 -37.23
C TYR A 125 4.82 -16.29 -37.14
N TYR A 126 5.82 -15.83 -36.38
CA TYR A 126 6.23 -14.41 -36.34
C TYR A 126 7.68 -14.24 -35.87
N LYS A 127 8.24 -13.04 -36.11
CA LYS A 127 9.48 -12.56 -35.48
C LYS A 127 9.16 -11.35 -34.62
N ASN A 128 9.54 -11.35 -33.35
CA ASN A 128 9.22 -10.26 -32.43
C ASN A 128 10.36 -9.23 -32.40
N TYR A 129 10.18 -8.05 -33.01
CA TYR A 129 11.21 -7.01 -33.02
C TYR A 129 11.05 -6.05 -31.84
N LYS A 130 12.16 -5.69 -31.21
CA LYS A 130 12.20 -4.80 -30.03
C LYS A 130 13.14 -3.62 -30.25
N GLU A 131 12.69 -2.42 -29.87
CA GLU A 131 13.46 -1.16 -29.93
C GLU A 131 13.51 -0.52 -28.53
N PHE A 132 14.67 0.05 -28.17
CA PHE A 132 15.00 0.54 -26.84
C PHE A 132 15.34 2.03 -26.87
N ILE A 133 14.46 2.86 -26.30
CA ILE A 133 14.52 4.33 -26.40
C ILE A 133 14.61 4.94 -25.00
N TYR A 134 15.79 5.44 -24.62
CA TYR A 134 15.99 6.11 -23.32
C TYR A 134 15.09 7.32 -23.13
N GLN A 135 14.43 7.41 -21.97
CA GLN A 135 13.49 8.46 -21.57
C GLN A 135 14.13 9.31 -20.47
N GLU A 136 14.56 10.52 -20.82
CA GLU A 136 15.27 11.43 -19.89
C GLU A 136 14.31 12.07 -18.88
N ASP A 137 13.09 12.39 -19.32
CA ASP A 137 11.99 12.93 -18.50
C ASP A 137 11.48 11.95 -17.42
N LYS A 138 11.64 10.64 -17.67
CA LYS A 138 11.25 9.55 -16.73
C LYS A 138 12.42 8.94 -15.98
N SER A 139 13.65 9.42 -16.20
CA SER A 139 14.83 8.98 -15.44
C SER A 139 15.03 9.86 -14.20
N CYS A 140 15.81 9.40 -13.22
CA CYS A 140 16.09 10.20 -12.03
C CYS A 140 16.87 11.49 -12.37
N GLN A 141 16.74 12.55 -11.58
CA GLN A 141 17.34 13.88 -11.88
C GLN A 141 18.87 13.86 -12.11
N TYR A 142 19.57 12.90 -11.51
CA TYR A 142 21.02 12.69 -11.64
C TYR A 142 21.38 11.50 -12.56
N CYS A 143 20.38 10.83 -13.15
CA CYS A 143 20.55 9.73 -14.08
C CYS A 143 20.78 10.29 -15.49
N SER A 144 22.02 10.25 -15.98
CA SER A 144 22.37 10.61 -17.36
C SER A 144 22.71 9.37 -18.18
N LYS A 145 22.46 9.38 -19.49
CA LYS A 145 22.92 8.33 -20.43
C LYS A 145 24.43 8.04 -20.31
N ASN A 146 25.22 9.08 -20.05
CA ASN A 146 26.67 9.01 -19.89
C ASN A 146 27.09 8.98 -18.40
N GLY A 147 26.15 8.74 -17.48
CA GLY A 147 26.45 8.61 -16.05
C GLY A 147 27.39 7.44 -15.81
N ILE A 148 28.49 7.68 -15.12
CA ILE A 148 29.56 6.71 -14.86
C ILE A 148 29.09 5.71 -13.80
N ILE A 149 29.33 4.43 -14.06
CA ILE A 149 29.04 3.30 -13.18
C ILE A 149 30.36 2.59 -12.89
N HIS A 150 30.66 2.37 -11.62
CA HIS A 150 31.77 1.55 -11.13
C HIS A 150 31.25 0.14 -10.79
N PHE A 151 31.74 -0.88 -11.50
CA PHE A 151 31.21 -2.25 -11.43
C PHE A 151 32.28 -3.30 -11.81
N PRO A 152 32.03 -4.61 -11.55
CA PRO A 152 32.98 -5.67 -11.91
C PRO A 152 33.20 -5.77 -13.42
N ASN A 153 34.46 -5.92 -13.83
CA ASN A 153 34.86 -6.09 -15.23
C ASN A 153 34.44 -7.47 -15.76
N LEU A 154 33.39 -7.49 -16.57
CA LEU A 154 32.71 -8.72 -16.99
C LEU A 154 33.55 -9.61 -17.92
N ILE A 155 34.44 -9.02 -18.73
CA ILE A 155 35.34 -9.79 -19.61
C ILE A 155 36.47 -10.41 -18.78
N LEU A 156 37.08 -9.62 -17.89
CA LEU A 156 38.12 -10.09 -16.99
C LEU A 156 37.62 -11.20 -16.05
N ILE A 157 36.45 -11.06 -15.42
CA ILE A 157 35.87 -12.09 -14.55
C ILE A 157 35.60 -13.39 -15.32
N GLY A 158 35.10 -13.30 -16.56
CA GLY A 158 34.94 -14.47 -17.43
C GLY A 158 36.27 -15.17 -17.74
N ALA A 159 37.32 -14.39 -18.07
CA ALA A 159 38.66 -14.92 -18.30
C ALA A 159 39.28 -15.54 -17.02
N LEU A 160 39.03 -14.98 -15.84
CA LEU A 160 39.49 -15.54 -14.57
C LEU A 160 38.77 -16.85 -14.22
N ALA A 161 37.48 -16.99 -14.55
CA ALA A 161 36.75 -18.25 -14.36
C ALA A 161 37.30 -19.35 -15.28
N GLU A 162 37.58 -19.03 -16.54
CA GLU A 162 38.25 -19.94 -17.49
C GLU A 162 39.69 -20.30 -17.07
N LEU A 163 40.41 -19.40 -16.39
CA LEU A 163 41.72 -19.70 -15.79
C LEU A 163 41.61 -20.64 -14.57
N ALA A 164 40.52 -20.56 -13.82
CA ALA A 164 40.28 -21.39 -12.63
C ALA A 164 39.71 -22.78 -12.98
N ASP A 165 39.05 -22.95 -14.13
CA ASP A 165 38.47 -24.22 -14.61
C ASP A 165 39.53 -25.35 -14.72
N PRO A 166 39.43 -26.42 -13.88
CA PRO A 166 40.35 -27.56 -13.94
C PRO A 166 40.28 -28.37 -15.24
N GLU A 167 39.17 -28.32 -16.00
CA GLU A 167 39.04 -29.03 -17.28
C GLU A 167 40.00 -28.49 -18.35
N LYS A 168 40.42 -27.23 -18.23
CA LYS A 168 41.41 -26.56 -19.10
C LYS A 168 42.84 -27.07 -18.89
N LYS A 169 43.11 -27.81 -17.82
CA LYS A 169 44.40 -28.46 -17.50
C LYS A 169 45.60 -27.51 -17.49
N LEU A 170 45.36 -26.26 -17.09
CA LEU A 170 46.40 -25.26 -16.96
C LEU A 170 47.30 -25.58 -15.74
N THR A 171 48.61 -25.39 -15.88
CA THR A 171 49.52 -25.50 -14.73
C THR A 171 49.47 -24.21 -13.91
N PRO A 172 49.74 -24.25 -12.59
CA PRO A 172 49.77 -23.03 -11.76
C PRO A 172 50.72 -21.95 -12.29
N LEU A 173 51.88 -22.35 -12.82
CA LEU A 173 52.83 -21.43 -13.47
C LEU A 173 52.21 -20.73 -14.69
N MET A 174 51.47 -21.46 -15.53
CA MET A 174 50.80 -20.89 -16.69
C MET A 174 49.64 -19.98 -16.30
N GLN A 175 48.87 -20.32 -15.26
CA GLN A 175 47.86 -19.44 -14.67
C GLN A 175 48.47 -18.13 -14.15
N SER A 176 49.62 -18.19 -13.46
CA SER A 176 50.33 -17.00 -12.98
C SER A 176 50.85 -16.13 -14.12
N VAL A 177 51.48 -16.73 -15.13
CA VAL A 177 51.99 -16.00 -16.32
C VAL A 177 50.86 -15.33 -17.10
N LEU A 178 49.71 -16.01 -17.26
CA LEU A 178 48.52 -15.44 -17.90
C LEU A 178 47.93 -14.29 -17.08
N GLY A 179 47.82 -14.45 -15.76
CA GLY A 179 47.35 -13.38 -14.87
C GLY A 179 48.26 -12.13 -14.90
N VAL A 180 49.58 -12.31 -14.96
CA VAL A 180 50.52 -11.18 -15.17
C VAL A 180 50.32 -10.55 -16.55
N GLY A 181 50.17 -11.35 -17.61
CA GLY A 181 49.95 -10.85 -18.97
C GLY A 181 48.65 -10.04 -19.12
N ILE A 182 47.56 -10.50 -18.51
CA ILE A 182 46.27 -9.79 -18.46
C ILE A 182 46.41 -8.45 -17.75
N HIS A 183 47.06 -8.42 -16.58
CA HIS A 183 47.27 -7.17 -15.84
C HIS A 183 48.15 -6.17 -16.62
N LEU A 184 49.19 -6.64 -17.33
CA LEU A 184 50.04 -5.80 -18.18
C LEU A 184 49.34 -5.21 -19.41
N ILE A 185 48.18 -5.75 -19.82
CA ILE A 185 47.32 -5.18 -20.87
C ILE A 185 46.48 -4.01 -20.33
N GLY A 186 46.52 -3.73 -19.02
CA GLY A 186 45.78 -2.65 -18.38
C GLY A 186 44.38 -3.07 -17.91
N GLU A 187 44.19 -4.35 -17.60
CA GLU A 187 42.96 -4.89 -17.04
C GLU A 187 42.92 -4.78 -15.51
N TYR A 188 41.80 -4.28 -15.01
CA TYR A 188 41.48 -4.10 -13.59
C TYR A 188 40.16 -4.80 -13.26
N THR A 189 40.03 -5.26 -12.01
CA THR A 189 38.87 -6.04 -11.56
C THR A 189 37.57 -5.24 -11.56
N PHE A 190 37.66 -3.95 -11.24
CA PHE A 190 36.54 -3.02 -11.29
C PHE A 190 36.84 -1.90 -12.29
N ILE A 191 35.83 -1.48 -13.06
CA ILE A 191 35.98 -0.50 -14.14
C ILE A 191 34.83 0.51 -14.14
N ASP A 192 35.12 1.69 -14.69
CA ASP A 192 34.18 2.79 -14.88
C ASP A 192 33.65 2.82 -16.32
N VAL A 193 32.34 2.63 -16.51
CA VAL A 193 31.69 2.70 -17.83
C VAL A 193 30.41 3.52 -17.75
N GLY A 194 30.09 4.28 -18.79
CA GLY A 194 28.82 5.02 -18.89
C GLY A 194 27.62 4.08 -19.04
N PHE A 195 26.48 4.40 -18.40
CA PHE A 195 25.25 3.61 -18.44
C PHE A 195 24.87 3.12 -19.86
N GLU A 196 24.82 4.02 -20.85
CA GLU A 196 24.41 3.66 -22.21
C GLU A 196 25.42 2.71 -22.89
N ASP A 197 26.71 2.81 -22.58
CA ASP A 197 27.76 1.94 -23.13
C ASP A 197 27.77 0.56 -22.47
N LEU A 198 27.58 0.47 -21.15
CA LEU A 198 27.41 -0.80 -20.43
C LEU A 198 26.16 -1.55 -20.91
N MET A 199 25.05 -0.83 -21.10
CA MET A 199 23.76 -1.45 -21.37
C MET A 199 23.51 -1.71 -22.86
N PHE A 200 23.74 -0.75 -23.77
CA PHE A 200 23.22 -0.83 -25.15
C PHE A 200 24.25 -0.54 -26.27
N LYS A 201 25.11 0.46 -26.12
CA LYS A 201 26.10 0.90 -27.15
C LYS A 201 27.37 0.04 -27.20
N GLY A 202 27.69 -0.62 -26.10
CA GLY A 202 28.88 -1.45 -25.91
C GLY A 202 30.16 -0.64 -25.75
N TYR A 203 30.97 -0.97 -24.74
CA TYR A 203 32.31 -0.41 -24.53
C TYR A 203 33.40 -1.27 -25.16
N HIS A 204 34.58 -0.68 -25.40
CA HIS A 204 35.77 -1.44 -25.79
C HIS A 204 36.51 -1.89 -24.54
N ASP A 205 36.94 -3.15 -24.54
CA ASP A 205 37.66 -3.84 -23.47
C ASP A 205 39.06 -4.23 -23.98
N ASN A 206 40.11 -4.06 -23.18
CA ASN A 206 41.49 -4.18 -23.69
C ASN A 206 41.85 -5.65 -23.93
N LEU A 207 41.41 -6.56 -23.07
CA LEU A 207 41.59 -8.01 -23.19
C LEU A 207 40.85 -8.57 -24.40
N LEU A 208 39.61 -8.15 -24.65
CA LEU A 208 38.84 -8.53 -25.84
C LEU A 208 39.47 -7.98 -27.13
N THR A 209 39.94 -6.73 -27.09
CA THR A 209 40.64 -6.09 -28.21
C THR A 209 41.95 -6.80 -28.52
N PHE A 210 42.69 -7.21 -27.48
CA PHE A 210 43.90 -8.00 -27.61
C PHE A 210 43.61 -9.41 -28.14
N GLY A 211 42.65 -10.14 -27.57
CA GLY A 211 42.27 -11.49 -27.98
C GLY A 211 41.79 -11.58 -29.44
N THR A 212 41.12 -10.55 -29.93
CA THR A 212 40.66 -10.48 -31.33
C THR A 212 41.76 -10.01 -32.31
N SER A 213 42.87 -9.47 -31.81
CA SER A 213 43.97 -8.90 -32.60
C SER A 213 44.73 -9.92 -33.45
N GLY A 214 45.39 -9.42 -34.51
CA GLY A 214 46.32 -10.22 -35.31
C GLY A 214 47.53 -10.73 -34.51
N LEU A 215 47.95 -10.00 -33.48
CA LEU A 215 49.07 -10.39 -32.61
C LEU A 215 48.71 -11.60 -31.75
N PHE A 216 47.53 -11.60 -31.11
CA PHE A 216 47.08 -12.77 -30.34
C PHE A 216 46.89 -13.99 -31.25
N LYS A 217 46.26 -13.82 -32.42
CA LYS A 217 46.10 -14.91 -33.40
C LYS A 217 47.45 -15.47 -33.87
N PHE A 218 48.45 -14.61 -34.09
CA PHE A 218 49.81 -15.03 -34.40
C PHE A 218 50.44 -15.82 -33.23
N ILE A 219 50.40 -15.28 -32.00
CA ILE A 219 50.99 -15.94 -30.83
C ILE A 219 50.32 -17.31 -30.59
N ASN A 220 48.99 -17.34 -30.60
CA ASN A 220 48.21 -18.52 -30.28
C ASN A 220 48.39 -19.64 -31.33
N GLY A 221 48.53 -19.28 -32.61
CA GLY A 221 48.76 -20.23 -33.70
C GLY A 221 50.22 -20.64 -33.89
N HIS A 222 51.18 -19.72 -33.72
CA HIS A 222 52.60 -19.96 -34.02
C HIS A 222 53.34 -20.70 -32.89
N PHE A 223 52.96 -20.45 -31.63
CA PHE A 223 53.55 -21.12 -30.45
C PHE A 223 52.70 -22.30 -29.94
N GLY A 224 51.59 -22.62 -30.61
CA GLY A 224 50.82 -23.83 -30.39
C GLY A 224 51.62 -25.09 -30.70
N LYS A 225 51.26 -26.22 -30.07
CA LYS A 225 51.90 -27.53 -30.29
C LYS A 225 50.92 -28.55 -30.85
N ASP A 226 51.41 -29.43 -31.72
CA ASP A 226 50.65 -30.56 -32.27
C ASP A 226 49.31 -30.16 -32.91
N GLY A 227 49.27 -29.00 -33.57
CA GLY A 227 48.07 -28.44 -34.21
C GLY A 227 47.04 -27.84 -33.24
N LYS A 228 47.34 -27.74 -31.94
CA LYS A 228 46.49 -27.11 -30.93
C LYS A 228 46.97 -25.70 -30.62
N PRO A 229 46.05 -24.75 -30.33
CA PRO A 229 46.42 -23.40 -29.90
C PRO A 229 47.26 -23.42 -28.61
N LEU A 230 48.13 -22.41 -28.43
CA LEU A 230 48.91 -22.21 -27.20
C LEU A 230 47.99 -22.02 -25.98
N PHE A 231 46.89 -21.28 -26.16
CA PHE A 231 45.92 -20.94 -25.12
C PHE A 231 44.61 -21.71 -25.35
N PRO A 232 44.11 -22.48 -24.37
CA PRO A 232 42.91 -23.32 -24.51
C PRO A 232 41.60 -22.55 -24.21
N PHE A 233 41.56 -21.27 -24.59
CA PHE A 233 40.39 -20.40 -24.41
C PHE A 233 39.82 -20.01 -25.78
N ASP A 234 38.51 -20.09 -25.90
CA ASP A 234 37.81 -19.59 -27.07
C ASP A 234 37.58 -18.09 -26.91
N ILE A 235 38.20 -17.28 -27.77
CA ILE A 235 37.99 -15.83 -27.74
C ILE A 235 36.57 -15.52 -28.24
N PRO A 236 35.76 -14.75 -27.49
CA PRO A 236 34.41 -14.39 -27.91
C PRO A 236 34.40 -13.60 -29.22
N ASP A 237 33.51 -13.97 -30.16
CA ASP A 237 33.35 -13.24 -31.43
C ASP A 237 32.51 -11.97 -31.23
N MET A 238 33.09 -10.99 -30.53
CA MET A 238 32.52 -9.68 -30.26
C MET A 238 33.61 -8.60 -30.30
N LYS A 239 33.22 -7.38 -30.71
CA LYS A 239 34.13 -6.22 -30.81
C LYS A 239 34.02 -5.25 -29.63
N LYS A 240 32.95 -5.38 -28.86
CA LYS A 240 32.53 -4.53 -27.76
C LYS A 240 31.76 -5.36 -26.75
N MET A 241 31.90 -5.03 -25.47
CA MET A 241 31.15 -5.63 -24.38
C MET A 241 29.95 -4.75 -24.00
N GLY A 242 28.79 -5.35 -23.77
CA GLY A 242 27.60 -4.68 -23.26
C GLY A 242 26.43 -5.66 -23.11
N ILE A 243 25.55 -5.43 -22.14
CA ILE A 243 24.60 -6.44 -21.65
C ILE A 243 23.46 -6.68 -22.66
N PHE A 244 22.93 -5.60 -23.25
CA PHE A 244 22.01 -5.60 -24.39
C PHE A 244 22.69 -5.01 -25.64
N TYR A 245 24.00 -5.25 -25.83
CA TYR A 245 24.73 -4.76 -26.99
C TYR A 245 24.20 -5.38 -28.30
N GLY A 246 23.86 -4.52 -29.26
CA GLY A 246 23.34 -4.93 -30.56
C GLY A 246 21.93 -5.54 -30.50
N TYR A 247 21.11 -5.15 -29.53
CA TYR A 247 19.70 -5.55 -29.43
C TYR A 247 18.72 -4.59 -30.10
N ASN A 248 19.11 -3.32 -30.28
CA ASN A 248 18.20 -2.29 -30.74
C ASN A 248 17.69 -2.55 -32.17
N ASN A 249 16.36 -2.57 -32.36
CA ASN A 249 15.66 -2.93 -33.59
C ASN A 249 16.07 -4.32 -34.14
N THR A 250 16.31 -5.27 -33.24
CA THR A 250 16.52 -6.70 -33.57
C THR A 250 15.37 -7.55 -33.03
N ASN A 251 15.39 -8.87 -33.27
CA ASN A 251 14.38 -9.81 -32.79
C ASN A 251 14.97 -10.86 -31.86
N ASP A 252 14.14 -11.39 -30.95
CA ASP A 252 14.45 -12.50 -30.04
C ASP A 252 14.10 -13.87 -30.64
N ALA A 253 14.49 -14.05 -31.90
CA ALA A 253 14.28 -15.23 -32.74
C ALA A 253 12.83 -15.47 -33.23
N ASP A 254 12.65 -16.65 -33.83
CA ASP A 254 11.47 -17.04 -34.60
C ASP A 254 10.49 -17.82 -33.71
N TYR A 255 9.25 -17.36 -33.64
CA TYR A 255 8.18 -17.99 -32.86
C TYR A 255 7.17 -18.68 -33.78
N VAL A 256 6.63 -19.80 -33.32
CA VAL A 256 5.37 -20.38 -33.82
C VAL A 256 4.47 -20.62 -32.62
N ILE A 257 3.28 -20.01 -32.60
CA ILE A 257 2.30 -20.13 -31.53
C ILE A 257 0.97 -20.70 -32.03
N LYS A 258 0.16 -21.23 -31.11
CA LYS A 258 -1.21 -21.66 -31.33
C LYS A 258 -2.17 -20.47 -31.41
N THR A 259 -3.08 -20.50 -32.39
CA THR A 259 -4.01 -19.38 -32.66
C THR A 259 -5.28 -19.40 -31.81
N GLY A 260 -5.58 -20.51 -31.13
CA GLY A 260 -6.85 -20.74 -30.42
C GLY A 260 -8.00 -21.26 -31.30
N LYS A 261 -7.80 -21.34 -32.64
CA LYS A 261 -8.84 -21.73 -33.61
C LYS A 261 -9.33 -23.16 -33.41
N ASP A 262 -8.41 -24.09 -33.18
CA ASP A 262 -8.71 -25.51 -32.94
C ASP A 262 -9.09 -25.76 -31.48
N ASN A 263 -8.26 -25.29 -30.54
CA ASN A 263 -8.51 -25.39 -29.11
C ASN A 263 -8.18 -24.07 -28.41
N MET A 264 -9.14 -23.50 -27.67
CA MET A 264 -8.93 -22.25 -26.94
C MET A 264 -8.06 -22.44 -25.69
N ASP A 265 -8.03 -23.64 -25.12
CA ASP A 265 -7.15 -23.95 -23.97
C ASP A 265 -5.67 -23.92 -24.36
N ASP A 266 -5.37 -23.92 -25.67
CA ASP A 266 -4.02 -23.80 -26.24
C ASP A 266 -3.71 -22.40 -26.78
N TYR A 267 -4.60 -21.42 -26.63
CA TYR A 267 -4.43 -20.06 -27.14
C TYR A 267 -3.10 -19.44 -26.68
N GLY A 268 -2.31 -18.92 -27.62
CA GLY A 268 -1.04 -18.25 -27.35
C GLY A 268 0.12 -19.17 -26.94
N LYS A 269 -0.10 -20.49 -26.76
CA LYS A 269 0.98 -21.42 -26.40
C LYS A 269 2.02 -21.54 -27.51
N ILE A 270 3.29 -21.54 -27.12
CA ILE A 270 4.42 -21.71 -28.03
C ILE A 270 4.50 -23.16 -28.51
N VAL A 271 4.50 -23.35 -29.82
CA VAL A 271 4.74 -24.64 -30.49
C VAL A 271 6.24 -24.84 -30.71
N THR A 272 6.95 -23.79 -31.12
CA THR A 272 8.42 -23.74 -31.22
C THR A 272 8.94 -22.32 -31.04
N TRP A 273 10.11 -22.18 -30.43
CA TRP A 273 10.93 -20.97 -30.44
C TRP A 273 12.29 -21.31 -31.05
N ALA A 274 12.83 -20.41 -31.88
CA ALA A 274 14.03 -20.63 -32.69
C ALA A 274 14.00 -21.95 -33.49
N GLY A 275 12.80 -22.37 -33.94
CA GLY A 275 12.58 -23.63 -34.67
C GLY A 275 12.58 -24.91 -33.82
N SER A 276 12.69 -24.82 -32.49
CA SER A 276 12.75 -25.97 -31.58
C SER A 276 11.63 -25.96 -30.52
N LYS A 277 11.24 -27.16 -30.05
CA LYS A 277 10.36 -27.35 -28.87
C LYS A 277 11.11 -27.36 -27.55
N TYR A 278 12.44 -27.46 -27.62
CA TYR A 278 13.32 -27.53 -26.47
C TYR A 278 14.45 -26.51 -26.63
N LEU A 279 14.82 -25.88 -25.53
CA LEU A 279 16.04 -25.08 -25.45
C LEU A 279 17.29 -25.92 -25.77
N PRO A 280 18.39 -25.30 -26.21
CA PRO A 280 19.66 -25.95 -26.42
C PRO A 280 20.13 -26.78 -25.21
N LYS A 281 20.75 -27.95 -25.47
CA LYS A 281 21.40 -28.77 -24.43
C LYS A 281 22.51 -28.04 -23.66
N SER A 282 23.04 -26.98 -24.24
CA SER A 282 24.08 -26.14 -23.65
C SER A 282 23.55 -25.11 -22.65
N PHE A 283 22.22 -24.90 -22.57
CA PHE A 283 21.63 -23.97 -21.61
C PHE A 283 21.35 -24.67 -20.27
N TRP A 284 20.63 -25.81 -20.32
CA TRP A 284 20.17 -26.54 -19.14
C TRP A 284 20.42 -28.04 -19.29
N SER A 285 20.73 -28.73 -18.19
CA SER A 285 21.22 -30.11 -18.24
C SER A 285 20.12 -31.16 -18.45
N THR A 286 18.96 -30.99 -17.80
CA THR A 286 17.84 -31.95 -17.90
C THR A 286 16.99 -31.72 -19.16
N LYS A 287 16.00 -32.58 -19.42
CA LYS A 287 15.06 -32.39 -20.53
C LYS A 287 13.95 -31.41 -20.15
N GLU A 288 13.54 -31.48 -18.91
CA GLU A 288 12.44 -30.77 -18.26
C GLU A 288 12.77 -29.28 -18.18
N ALA A 289 13.98 -28.93 -17.72
CA ALA A 289 14.47 -27.54 -17.68
C ALA A 289 14.61 -26.90 -19.06
N ARG A 290 14.67 -27.72 -20.13
CA ARG A 290 14.73 -27.25 -21.53
C ARG A 290 13.36 -27.19 -22.19
N MET A 291 12.26 -27.60 -21.54
CA MET A 291 10.94 -27.52 -22.16
C MET A 291 10.50 -26.06 -22.30
N ILE A 292 9.98 -25.73 -23.48
CA ILE A 292 9.40 -24.42 -23.78
C ILE A 292 7.90 -24.53 -23.52
N ASN A 293 7.48 -24.11 -22.33
CA ASN A 293 6.13 -24.27 -21.82
C ASN A 293 5.38 -22.94 -21.80
N GLY A 294 4.08 -22.99 -22.07
CA GLY A 294 3.19 -21.83 -21.96
C GLY A 294 3.26 -20.86 -23.13
N SER A 295 2.89 -19.61 -22.86
CA SER A 295 2.88 -18.50 -23.83
C SER A 295 4.10 -17.58 -23.68
N ASP A 296 4.31 -16.74 -24.70
CA ASP A 296 5.35 -15.71 -24.76
C ASP A 296 5.16 -14.69 -23.63
N VAL A 297 6.12 -14.67 -22.68
CA VAL A 297 6.13 -13.86 -21.44
C VAL A 297 4.79 -13.82 -20.69
N GLY A 298 4.01 -14.90 -20.76
CA GLY A 298 2.70 -15.03 -20.11
C GLY A 298 1.60 -14.14 -20.67
N SER A 299 1.87 -13.37 -21.75
CA SER A 299 1.00 -12.29 -22.26
C SER A 299 -0.38 -12.74 -22.72
N LEU A 300 -0.47 -13.95 -23.30
CA LEU A 300 -1.71 -14.59 -23.74
C LEU A 300 -2.00 -15.81 -22.85
N GLN A 301 -3.25 -15.99 -22.43
CA GLN A 301 -3.70 -17.16 -21.67
C GLN A 301 -5.07 -17.63 -22.16
N HIS A 302 -5.46 -18.85 -21.81
CA HIS A 302 -6.75 -19.41 -22.18
C HIS A 302 -7.93 -18.64 -21.55
N MET A 303 -9.12 -18.78 -22.14
CA MET A 303 -10.35 -18.26 -21.56
C MET A 303 -10.73 -18.95 -20.24
N GLU A 304 -11.57 -18.29 -19.44
CA GLU A 304 -12.17 -18.82 -18.21
C GLU A 304 -11.13 -19.35 -17.20
N ILE A 305 -10.09 -18.55 -16.93
CA ILE A 305 -9.03 -18.87 -15.96
C ILE A 305 -9.63 -19.08 -14.58
N LYS A 306 -9.20 -20.15 -13.91
CA LYS A 306 -9.57 -20.49 -12.54
C LYS A 306 -8.41 -20.23 -11.59
N LYS A 307 -8.75 -19.96 -10.33
CA LYS A 307 -7.78 -19.80 -9.23
C LYS A 307 -6.96 -21.06 -8.93
N SER A 308 -7.38 -22.21 -9.46
CA SER A 308 -6.69 -23.50 -9.37
C SER A 308 -5.65 -23.73 -10.47
N ASP A 309 -5.64 -22.89 -11.50
CA ASP A 309 -4.83 -23.13 -12.69
C ASP A 309 -3.36 -22.73 -12.43
N VAL A 310 -2.44 -23.37 -13.16
CA VAL A 310 -1.01 -23.03 -13.14
C VAL A 310 -0.66 -22.49 -14.52
N LEU A 311 -0.51 -21.17 -14.61
CA LEU A 311 -0.29 -20.48 -15.88
C LEU A 311 1.20 -20.51 -16.21
N GLN A 312 1.55 -21.25 -17.26
CA GLN A 312 2.94 -21.36 -17.69
C GLN A 312 3.31 -20.22 -18.62
N GLN A 313 4.55 -19.74 -18.52
CA GLN A 313 5.14 -18.80 -19.48
C GLN A 313 6.54 -19.24 -19.89
N PHE A 314 6.94 -18.88 -21.11
CA PHE A 314 8.32 -18.90 -21.54
C PHE A 314 8.84 -17.47 -21.62
N ASN A 315 9.98 -17.22 -20.99
CA ASN A 315 10.64 -15.92 -21.05
C ASN A 315 11.96 -16.08 -21.79
N SER A 316 12.02 -15.54 -23.01
CA SER A 316 13.19 -15.63 -23.89
C SER A 316 14.40 -14.92 -23.28
N TYR A 317 14.19 -13.84 -22.52
CA TYR A 317 15.25 -13.04 -21.89
C TYR A 317 15.86 -13.70 -20.66
N LEU A 318 15.08 -14.51 -19.92
CA LEU A 318 15.55 -15.33 -18.80
C LEU A 318 15.95 -16.75 -19.22
N CYS A 319 15.85 -17.07 -20.51
CA CYS A 319 16.27 -18.34 -21.11
C CYS A 319 15.54 -19.58 -20.58
N ARG A 320 14.35 -19.44 -19.97
CA ARG A 320 13.60 -20.57 -19.37
C ARG A 320 12.10 -20.31 -19.27
N SER A 321 11.35 -21.37 -18.98
CA SER A 321 9.96 -21.27 -18.56
C SER A 321 9.79 -21.13 -17.04
N PHE A 322 8.66 -20.54 -16.65
CA PHE A 322 8.20 -20.35 -15.28
C PHE A 322 6.74 -20.76 -15.14
N ASP A 323 6.41 -21.32 -13.98
CA ASP A 323 5.04 -21.61 -13.58
C ASP A 323 4.52 -20.47 -12.68
N MET A 324 3.39 -19.86 -13.04
CA MET A 324 2.71 -18.85 -12.24
C MET A 324 1.49 -19.45 -11.53
N ILE A 325 1.29 -19.07 -10.27
CA ILE A 325 0.16 -19.51 -9.44
C ILE A 325 -0.67 -18.32 -8.97
N TYR A 326 -1.96 -18.54 -8.71
CA TYR A 326 -2.85 -17.51 -8.18
C TYR A 326 -2.40 -17.02 -6.79
N GLN A 327 -2.47 -15.71 -6.56
CA GLN A 327 -2.15 -15.04 -5.29
C GLN A 327 -3.38 -14.42 -4.64
N GLU A 328 -4.07 -13.52 -5.36
CA GLU A 328 -5.15 -12.69 -4.82
C GLU A 328 -6.06 -12.17 -5.95
N ASP A 329 -7.28 -11.77 -5.58
CA ASP A 329 -8.18 -11.01 -6.45
C ASP A 329 -7.73 -9.54 -6.48
N GLY A 330 -7.83 -8.92 -7.64
CA GLY A 330 -7.51 -7.51 -7.84
C GLY A 330 -8.44 -6.85 -8.86
N GLU A 331 -8.16 -5.58 -9.13
CA GLU A 331 -8.90 -4.78 -10.11
C GLU A 331 -7.92 -3.84 -10.81
N ILE A 332 -7.99 -3.76 -12.13
CA ILE A 332 -7.21 -2.80 -12.94
C ILE A 332 -8.21 -1.93 -13.69
N SER A 333 -8.25 -0.64 -13.35
CA SER A 333 -9.09 0.37 -14.02
C SER A 333 -10.59 -0.01 -14.13
N GLY A 334 -11.18 -0.53 -13.06
CA GLY A 334 -12.59 -0.97 -13.05
C GLY A 334 -12.84 -2.40 -13.57
N ILE A 335 -11.81 -3.08 -14.08
CA ILE A 335 -11.91 -4.42 -14.66
C ILE A 335 -11.42 -5.44 -13.62
N PRO A 336 -12.25 -6.43 -13.23
CA PRO A 336 -11.84 -7.51 -12.33
C PRO A 336 -10.64 -8.28 -12.86
N ALA A 337 -9.72 -8.65 -11.99
CA ALA A 337 -8.49 -9.34 -12.35
C ALA A 337 -8.10 -10.40 -11.31
N TYR A 338 -7.43 -11.46 -11.76
CA TYR A 338 -6.72 -12.39 -10.89
C TYR A 338 -5.21 -12.12 -10.97
N LYS A 339 -4.58 -11.93 -9.81
CA LYS A 339 -3.12 -11.81 -9.72
C LYS A 339 -2.49 -13.20 -9.72
N PHE A 340 -1.67 -13.48 -10.73
CA PHE A 340 -0.82 -14.66 -10.82
C PHE A 340 0.64 -14.25 -10.65
N TYR A 341 1.44 -15.00 -9.90
CA TYR A 341 2.84 -14.68 -9.61
C TYR A 341 3.74 -15.91 -9.72
N VAL A 342 5.04 -15.68 -9.97
CA VAL A 342 6.06 -16.73 -9.95
C VAL A 342 6.52 -16.95 -8.50
N PRO A 343 6.25 -18.12 -7.89
CA PRO A 343 6.65 -18.41 -6.51
C PRO A 343 8.16 -18.68 -6.40
N TYR A 344 8.68 -18.48 -5.19
CA TYR A 344 10.04 -18.82 -4.75
C TYR A 344 10.53 -20.19 -5.30
N ASP A 345 9.65 -21.19 -5.27
CA ASP A 345 9.83 -22.54 -5.81
C ASP A 345 10.34 -22.65 -7.25
N ASN A 346 10.20 -21.62 -8.09
CA ASN A 346 10.78 -21.60 -9.45
C ASN A 346 12.26 -21.18 -9.46
N TYR A 347 12.68 -20.41 -8.46
CA TYR A 347 14.03 -19.85 -8.31
C TYR A 347 14.94 -20.70 -7.40
N ASP A 348 14.38 -21.63 -6.63
CA ASP A 348 15.17 -22.54 -5.80
C ASP A 348 15.76 -23.70 -6.63
N THR A 349 16.99 -23.53 -7.11
CA THR A 349 17.75 -24.55 -7.86
C THR A 349 18.16 -25.77 -7.02
N THR A 350 17.99 -25.72 -5.69
CA THR A 350 18.31 -26.83 -4.79
C THR A 350 17.19 -27.88 -4.73
N LEU A 351 15.98 -27.57 -5.20
CA LEU A 351 14.87 -28.51 -5.33
C LEU A 351 15.09 -29.51 -6.47
N GLU A 352 14.57 -30.74 -6.30
CA GLU A 352 14.64 -31.83 -7.29
C GLU A 352 14.20 -31.39 -8.70
N LYS A 353 13.00 -30.78 -8.77
CA LYS A 353 12.38 -30.29 -10.01
C LYS A 353 13.24 -29.26 -10.77
N ASN A 354 14.14 -28.57 -10.06
CA ASN A 354 14.97 -27.50 -10.61
C ASN A 354 16.45 -27.90 -10.78
N LYS A 355 16.83 -29.18 -10.55
CA LYS A 355 18.20 -29.68 -10.75
C LYS A 355 18.80 -29.28 -12.11
N GLY A 356 17.97 -29.19 -13.16
CA GLY A 356 18.40 -28.78 -14.49
C GLY A 356 18.85 -27.32 -14.67
N PHE A 357 18.48 -26.44 -13.73
CA PHE A 357 18.82 -25.01 -13.73
C PHE A 357 20.05 -24.67 -12.88
N ARG A 358 20.73 -25.68 -12.31
CA ARG A 358 21.89 -25.48 -11.45
C ARG A 358 23.06 -24.91 -12.24
N TYR A 359 23.78 -24.00 -11.59
CA TYR A 359 25.07 -23.57 -12.09
C TYR A 359 26.09 -24.70 -11.97
N ALA A 360 26.85 -24.94 -13.04
CA ALA A 360 27.83 -26.02 -13.09
C ALA A 360 29.08 -25.76 -12.23
N ASN A 361 29.42 -24.49 -11.97
CA ASN A 361 30.55 -24.09 -11.12
C ASN A 361 31.83 -24.87 -11.46
N LYS A 362 32.31 -24.70 -12.70
CA LYS A 362 33.46 -25.43 -13.26
C LYS A 362 34.77 -25.07 -12.56
N GLU A 363 34.88 -23.81 -12.18
CA GLU A 363 35.91 -23.18 -11.35
C GLU A 363 35.95 -23.70 -9.90
N LYS A 364 34.91 -24.40 -9.45
CA LYS A 364 34.79 -25.03 -8.12
C LYS A 364 34.93 -24.05 -6.95
N ILE A 365 34.46 -22.83 -7.14
CA ILE A 365 34.52 -21.76 -6.14
C ILE A 365 33.30 -21.83 -5.23
N ASN A 366 33.50 -21.78 -3.91
CA ASN A 366 32.40 -21.53 -2.98
C ASN A 366 32.15 -20.02 -2.89
N TYR A 367 31.14 -19.54 -3.62
CA TYR A 367 30.73 -18.13 -3.67
C TYR A 367 30.05 -17.62 -2.40
N PHE A 368 29.53 -18.51 -1.55
CA PHE A 368 28.82 -18.17 -0.32
C PHE A 368 29.25 -19.13 0.81
N PRO A 369 30.49 -19.05 1.31
CA PRO A 369 31.01 -19.97 2.34
C PRO A 369 30.22 -19.98 3.65
N GLN A 370 29.43 -18.94 3.91
CA GLN A 370 28.48 -18.82 5.02
C GLN A 370 27.19 -19.64 4.85
N TRP A 371 26.95 -20.25 3.67
CA TRP A 371 25.74 -21.01 3.34
C TRP A 371 26.06 -22.49 2.94
N PRO A 372 25.26 -23.47 3.38
CA PRO A 372 24.09 -23.37 4.26
C PRO A 372 24.46 -23.17 5.73
N LYS A 373 23.68 -22.35 6.42
CA LYS A 373 23.81 -22.13 7.87
C LYS A 373 23.03 -23.19 8.63
N CYS A 374 23.71 -24.24 9.06
CA CYS A 374 23.12 -25.36 9.79
C CYS A 374 23.16 -25.13 11.31
N ASP A 375 22.07 -25.43 12.01
CA ASP A 375 21.98 -25.23 13.46
C ASP A 375 22.86 -26.21 14.25
N ASN A 376 23.75 -25.67 15.09
CA ASN A 376 24.72 -26.43 15.91
C ASN A 376 24.11 -27.37 16.99
N ASN A 377 22.79 -27.57 17.01
CA ASN A 377 22.17 -28.58 17.87
C ASN A 377 22.21 -29.99 17.25
N SER A 378 22.51 -30.14 15.95
CA SER A 378 22.74 -31.46 15.34
C SER A 378 24.21 -31.91 15.43
N SER A 379 25.16 -30.99 15.55
CA SER A 379 26.60 -31.28 15.61
C SER A 379 27.04 -31.96 16.93
N SER A 380 26.16 -32.04 17.94
CA SER A 380 26.38 -32.89 19.13
C SER A 380 26.24 -34.40 18.87
N MET A 381 25.85 -34.85 17.68
CA MET A 381 25.87 -36.27 17.26
C MET A 381 26.98 -36.63 16.25
N ALA A 382 27.88 -35.69 15.93
CA ALA A 382 28.92 -35.87 14.90
C ALA A 382 30.00 -36.93 15.21
N ASN A 383 29.96 -37.60 16.37
CA ASN A 383 30.91 -38.66 16.76
C ASN A 383 30.33 -40.08 16.72
N SER A 384 29.10 -40.33 16.22
CA SER A 384 28.58 -41.71 16.12
C SER A 384 27.53 -42.02 15.04
N THR A 385 27.38 -41.20 13.99
CA THR A 385 26.48 -41.53 12.86
C THR A 385 27.21 -42.33 11.77
N ASP A 386 26.92 -43.63 11.68
CA ASP A 386 27.32 -44.48 10.55
C ASP A 386 26.52 -44.11 9.28
N CYS A 387 27.13 -43.29 8.42
CA CYS A 387 26.53 -42.89 7.15
C CYS A 387 26.45 -44.02 6.10
N SER A 388 27.07 -45.19 6.35
CA SER A 388 27.09 -46.31 5.40
C SER A 388 25.71 -46.94 5.15
N ASN A 389 24.78 -46.80 6.11
CA ASN A 389 23.46 -47.44 6.10
C ASN A 389 22.28 -46.50 5.80
N LYS A 390 22.52 -45.19 5.62
CA LYS A 390 21.48 -44.16 5.51
C LYS A 390 21.56 -43.49 4.13
N ILE A 391 20.69 -43.90 3.20
CA ILE A 391 20.63 -43.32 1.84
C ILE A 391 20.01 -41.91 1.93
N ILE A 392 20.86 -40.89 2.01
CA ILE A 392 20.48 -39.49 1.99
C ILE A 392 20.93 -38.88 0.66
N ASP A 393 20.00 -38.28 -0.07
CA ASP A 393 20.36 -37.52 -1.26
C ASP A 393 20.89 -36.14 -0.84
N CYS A 394 22.21 -36.01 -0.71
CA CYS A 394 22.87 -34.73 -0.44
C CYS A 394 22.77 -33.73 -1.62
N THR A 395 22.20 -34.14 -2.76
CA THR A 395 22.01 -33.24 -3.89
C THR A 395 20.74 -32.37 -3.77
N ILE A 396 19.91 -32.49 -2.72
CA ILE A 396 18.71 -31.64 -2.53
C ILE A 396 18.83 -30.71 -1.30
N GLY A 397 18.33 -29.48 -1.46
CA GLY A 397 18.44 -28.38 -0.48
C GLY A 397 18.12 -28.73 0.98
N PRO A 398 16.97 -29.37 1.27
CA PRO A 398 16.59 -29.73 2.64
C PRO A 398 17.56 -30.70 3.34
N ASN A 399 18.37 -31.46 2.58
CA ASN A 399 19.30 -32.45 3.12
C ASN A 399 20.71 -31.90 3.35
N LEU A 400 21.05 -30.70 2.87
CA LEU A 400 22.42 -30.15 2.92
C LEU A 400 22.96 -29.99 4.35
N CYS A 401 22.08 -29.95 5.36
CA CYS A 401 22.42 -29.89 6.79
C CYS A 401 22.35 -31.24 7.53
N ASP A 402 22.12 -32.37 6.86
CA ASP A 402 22.28 -33.69 7.49
C ASP A 402 23.78 -33.96 7.74
N PRO A 403 24.18 -34.54 8.89
CA PRO A 403 25.58 -34.87 9.19
C PRO A 403 26.32 -35.73 8.16
N CYS A 404 25.61 -36.45 7.28
CA CYS A 404 26.21 -37.22 6.19
C CYS A 404 26.49 -36.40 4.91
N CYS A 405 26.12 -35.11 4.89
CA CYS A 405 26.32 -34.20 3.76
C CYS A 405 27.36 -33.12 4.08
N ASN A 406 28.17 -32.73 3.09
CA ASN A 406 29.23 -31.73 3.26
C ASN A 406 28.75 -30.29 2.95
N GLY A 407 27.63 -29.88 3.56
CA GLY A 407 27.01 -28.59 3.28
C GLY A 407 26.64 -28.43 1.80
N SER A 408 27.08 -27.32 1.19
CA SER A 408 26.87 -27.00 -0.22
C SER A 408 27.79 -27.76 -1.20
N PHE A 409 28.76 -28.55 -0.72
CA PHE A 409 29.69 -29.30 -1.58
C PHE A 409 29.06 -30.60 -2.08
N VAL A 410 28.77 -30.66 -3.38
CA VAL A 410 28.03 -31.73 -4.05
C VAL A 410 28.67 -32.04 -5.40
N ASP A 411 28.77 -33.31 -5.78
CA ASP A 411 29.30 -33.79 -7.07
C ASP A 411 30.68 -33.21 -7.47
N GLY A 412 31.50 -32.84 -6.47
CA GLY A 412 32.85 -32.31 -6.69
C GLY A 412 32.92 -30.81 -6.99
N THR A 413 31.84 -30.07 -6.74
CA THR A 413 31.76 -28.60 -6.81
C THR A 413 30.83 -28.03 -5.70
N TYR A 414 30.56 -26.72 -5.70
CA TYR A 414 29.64 -26.08 -4.73
C TYR A 414 28.34 -25.62 -5.39
N LEU A 415 27.21 -25.94 -4.76
CA LEU A 415 25.90 -25.41 -5.12
C LEU A 415 25.79 -23.92 -4.76
N LEU A 416 25.07 -23.16 -5.59
CA LEU A 416 24.63 -21.81 -5.22
C LEU A 416 23.41 -21.86 -4.27
N PRO A 417 23.24 -20.86 -3.41
CA PRO A 417 22.02 -20.70 -2.62
C PRO A 417 20.76 -20.57 -3.50
N PRO A 418 19.57 -20.91 -2.97
CA PRO A 418 18.30 -20.63 -3.62
C PRO A 418 18.14 -19.16 -4.04
N GLY A 419 17.33 -18.91 -5.06
CA GLY A 419 17.07 -17.55 -5.57
C GLY A 419 18.01 -17.10 -6.69
N ILE A 420 19.09 -17.85 -6.96
CA ILE A 420 20.13 -17.54 -7.94
C ILE A 420 20.26 -18.67 -8.97
N TYR A 421 20.33 -18.32 -10.26
CA TYR A 421 20.63 -19.25 -11.36
C TYR A 421 21.44 -18.54 -12.46
N PRO A 422 22.26 -19.26 -13.26
CA PRO A 422 23.15 -18.62 -14.23
C PRO A 422 22.38 -18.05 -15.43
N ILE A 423 22.92 -17.01 -16.05
CA ILE A 423 22.45 -16.54 -17.36
C ILE A 423 22.92 -17.55 -18.42
N SER A 424 22.06 -18.48 -18.79
CA SER A 424 22.41 -19.58 -19.70
C SER A 424 22.45 -19.18 -21.18
N CYS A 425 21.87 -18.03 -21.53
CA CYS A 425 21.80 -17.52 -22.89
C CYS A 425 21.88 -16.00 -22.92
N TYR A 426 22.34 -15.46 -24.05
CA TYR A 426 22.05 -14.07 -24.39
C TYR A 426 20.53 -13.89 -24.46
N PRO A 427 19.95 -12.87 -23.78
CA PRO A 427 18.50 -12.68 -23.74
C PRO A 427 17.84 -12.85 -25.12
N GLY A 428 16.95 -13.83 -25.30
CA GLY A 428 16.29 -14.00 -26.60
C GLY A 428 17.15 -14.53 -27.75
N ARG A 429 18.35 -15.09 -27.49
CA ARG A 429 19.23 -15.69 -28.51
C ARG A 429 19.58 -17.13 -28.16
N THR A 430 19.93 -17.92 -29.16
CA THR A 430 20.35 -19.33 -29.01
C THR A 430 21.83 -19.51 -28.65
N THR A 431 22.54 -18.41 -28.35
CA THR A 431 23.96 -18.38 -27.97
C THR A 431 24.14 -18.17 -26.47
N ILE A 432 25.18 -18.78 -25.91
CA ILE A 432 25.59 -18.63 -24.50
C ILE A 432 26.38 -17.32 -24.34
N PRO A 433 26.24 -16.55 -23.25
CA PRO A 433 27.12 -15.43 -22.98
C PRO A 433 28.56 -15.91 -22.71
N PRO A 434 29.59 -15.19 -23.20
CA PRO A 434 31.00 -15.51 -22.93
C PRO A 434 31.48 -15.05 -21.55
N PHE A 435 30.63 -14.37 -20.79
CA PHE A 435 30.91 -13.81 -19.47
C PHE A 435 30.01 -14.48 -18.43
N LEU A 436 30.51 -14.60 -17.21
CA LEU A 436 29.82 -15.28 -16.13
C LEU A 436 28.89 -14.31 -15.38
N LEU A 437 27.58 -14.51 -15.53
CA LEU A 437 26.53 -13.72 -14.88
C LEU A 437 25.41 -14.62 -14.35
N PHE A 438 24.65 -14.09 -13.38
CA PHE A 438 23.54 -14.77 -12.72
C PHE A 438 22.29 -13.90 -12.67
N PHE A 439 21.12 -14.53 -12.83
CA PHE A 439 19.82 -13.94 -12.52
C PHE A 439 19.43 -14.21 -11.07
N SER A 440 18.75 -13.23 -10.46
CA SER A 440 18.07 -13.37 -9.17
C SER A 440 16.84 -12.46 -9.08
N ALA A 441 16.08 -12.55 -7.99
CA ALA A 441 15.14 -11.49 -7.60
C ALA A 441 15.91 -10.22 -7.15
N PRO A 442 15.31 -9.01 -7.24
CA PRO A 442 15.94 -7.78 -6.74
C PRO A 442 16.33 -7.85 -5.25
N HIS A 443 17.51 -7.29 -4.93
CA HIS A 443 18.22 -7.42 -3.66
C HIS A 443 18.33 -8.85 -3.12
N PHE A 444 18.30 -9.86 -3.99
CA PHE A 444 18.24 -11.28 -3.61
C PHE A 444 17.03 -11.63 -2.70
N TYR A 445 15.86 -11.01 -2.94
CA TYR A 445 14.65 -11.23 -2.11
C TYR A 445 14.18 -12.70 -2.01
N TYR A 446 14.49 -13.54 -2.99
CA TYR A 446 14.23 -14.99 -2.98
C TYR A 446 15.45 -15.83 -2.57
N SER A 447 16.44 -15.25 -1.89
CA SER A 447 17.61 -15.95 -1.36
C SER A 447 17.67 -15.92 0.17
N PRO A 448 18.43 -16.84 0.79
CA PRO A 448 18.71 -16.79 2.22
C PRO A 448 19.39 -15.47 2.64
N PRO A 449 19.19 -14.97 3.88
CA PRO A 449 19.80 -13.72 4.36
C PRO A 449 21.31 -13.66 4.17
N GLU A 450 21.99 -14.82 4.29
CA GLU A 450 23.42 -15.02 4.05
C GLU A 450 23.93 -14.46 2.71
N VAL A 451 23.06 -14.35 1.70
CA VAL A 451 23.37 -13.79 0.37
C VAL A 451 23.31 -12.26 0.39
N ALA A 452 22.25 -11.67 0.95
CA ALA A 452 22.10 -10.22 1.03
C ALA A 452 23.07 -9.60 2.05
N ASP A 453 23.24 -10.25 3.21
CA ASP A 453 24.17 -9.84 4.27
C ASP A 453 25.64 -9.91 3.84
N ALA A 454 25.95 -10.62 2.74
CA ALA A 454 27.27 -10.67 2.14
C ALA A 454 27.70 -9.34 1.49
N ILE A 455 26.79 -8.39 1.28
CA ILE A 455 27.05 -7.12 0.57
C ILE A 455 26.38 -5.96 1.30
N TYR A 456 27.16 -4.93 1.66
CA TYR A 456 26.60 -3.75 2.29
C TYR A 456 25.85 -2.90 1.26
N GLY A 457 24.60 -2.55 1.57
CA GLY A 457 23.72 -1.72 0.72
C GLY A 457 22.41 -2.40 0.32
N LEU A 458 22.33 -3.73 0.39
CA LEU A 458 21.14 -4.49 -0.02
C LEU A 458 20.02 -4.51 1.02
N ARG A 459 18.77 -4.46 0.55
CA ARG A 459 17.57 -4.39 1.40
C ARG A 459 16.41 -5.20 0.80
N PRO A 460 16.37 -6.53 1.00
CA PRO A 460 15.25 -7.38 0.58
C PRO A 460 13.89 -6.84 1.10
N ASN A 461 12.90 -6.69 0.22
CA ASN A 461 11.57 -6.16 0.58
C ASN A 461 10.51 -6.78 -0.32
N LYS A 462 9.50 -7.46 0.25
CA LYS A 462 8.44 -8.10 -0.53
C LYS A 462 7.71 -7.13 -1.46
N LYS A 463 7.35 -5.93 -0.98
CA LYS A 463 6.51 -5.00 -1.75
C LYS A 463 7.26 -4.42 -2.95
N GLU A 464 8.56 -4.20 -2.81
CA GLU A 464 9.40 -3.57 -3.82
C GLU A 464 10.06 -4.62 -4.74
N HIS A 465 10.36 -5.82 -4.24
CA HIS A 465 11.25 -6.82 -4.87
C HIS A 465 10.59 -8.18 -5.16
N GLU A 466 9.27 -8.35 -4.99
CA GLU A 466 8.53 -9.49 -5.55
C GLU A 466 8.70 -9.50 -7.09
N PRO A 467 9.28 -10.56 -7.70
CA PRO A 467 9.91 -10.41 -9.01
C PRO A 467 8.93 -10.40 -10.17
N ILE A 468 8.07 -11.41 -10.32
CA ILE A 468 7.24 -11.56 -11.51
C ILE A 468 5.78 -11.80 -11.11
N PHE A 469 4.87 -10.89 -11.51
CA PHE A 469 3.43 -11.08 -11.39
C PHE A 469 2.63 -10.37 -12.51
N TYR A 470 1.44 -10.91 -12.77
CA TYR A 470 0.52 -10.51 -13.84
C TYR A 470 -0.90 -10.43 -13.28
N TYR A 471 -1.66 -9.43 -13.74
CA TYR A 471 -3.10 -9.34 -13.52
C TYR A 471 -3.82 -9.76 -14.79
N HIS A 472 -4.54 -10.88 -14.76
CA HIS A 472 -5.30 -11.41 -15.89
C HIS A 472 -6.80 -11.14 -15.71
N GLU A 473 -7.49 -10.71 -16.75
CA GLU A 473 -8.96 -10.66 -16.79
C GLU A 473 -9.50 -12.11 -16.78
N PRO A 474 -10.34 -12.53 -15.81
CA PRO A 474 -10.70 -13.93 -15.62
C PRO A 474 -11.39 -14.63 -16.79
N TYR A 475 -12.18 -13.92 -17.59
CA TYR A 475 -13.02 -14.54 -18.63
C TYR A 475 -12.27 -14.74 -19.95
N SER A 476 -11.48 -13.76 -20.38
CA SER A 476 -10.68 -13.78 -21.61
C SER A 476 -9.25 -14.29 -21.42
N GLY A 477 -8.73 -14.25 -20.19
CA GLY A 477 -7.35 -14.57 -19.85
C GLY A 477 -6.33 -13.47 -20.19
N GLN A 478 -6.76 -12.35 -20.78
CA GLN A 478 -5.84 -11.32 -21.25
C GLN A 478 -5.19 -10.55 -20.10
N VAL A 479 -3.92 -10.18 -20.26
CA VAL A 479 -3.20 -9.38 -19.26
C VAL A 479 -3.69 -7.92 -19.25
N LEU A 480 -3.97 -7.40 -18.07
CA LEU A 480 -4.37 -6.01 -17.81
C LEU A 480 -3.22 -5.18 -17.24
N ASN A 481 -2.32 -5.81 -16.48
CA ASN A 481 -1.12 -5.21 -15.93
C ASN A 481 -0.06 -6.30 -15.73
N VAL A 482 1.19 -6.01 -16.09
CA VAL A 482 2.36 -6.86 -15.85
C VAL A 482 3.36 -6.07 -15.02
N ASN A 483 3.93 -6.73 -14.00
CA ASN A 483 5.13 -6.25 -13.34
C ASN A 483 6.18 -7.35 -13.34
N TYR A 484 7.28 -7.08 -14.03
CA TYR A 484 8.33 -8.05 -14.31
C TYR A 484 9.69 -7.48 -13.88
N LYS A 485 10.27 -8.06 -12.84
CA LYS A 485 11.52 -7.62 -12.22
C LYS A 485 12.52 -8.75 -12.14
N PHE A 486 13.77 -8.41 -12.42
CA PHE A 486 14.91 -9.31 -12.35
C PHE A 486 16.17 -8.54 -11.98
N GLN A 487 17.15 -9.23 -11.41
CA GLN A 487 18.46 -8.69 -11.07
C GLN A 487 19.54 -9.47 -11.80
N VAL A 488 20.54 -8.76 -12.32
CA VAL A 488 21.72 -9.34 -12.97
C VAL A 488 22.93 -9.14 -12.06
N ASN A 489 23.67 -10.21 -11.86
CA ASN A 489 24.75 -10.28 -10.88
C ASN A 489 26.02 -10.89 -11.49
N CYS A 490 27.19 -10.44 -11.04
CA CYS A 490 28.51 -10.91 -11.46
C CYS A 490 29.27 -11.51 -10.26
N PRO A 491 29.92 -12.68 -10.40
CA PRO A 491 30.74 -13.23 -9.33
C PRO A 491 32.03 -12.44 -9.15
N ILE A 492 32.53 -12.41 -7.92
CA ILE A 492 33.91 -12.12 -7.60
C ILE A 492 34.47 -13.25 -6.73
N PHE A 493 35.77 -13.53 -6.85
CA PHE A 493 36.38 -14.64 -6.12
C PHE A 493 37.88 -14.52 -5.98
N GLY A 494 38.39 -15.02 -4.86
CA GLY A 494 39.82 -15.18 -4.60
C GLY A 494 40.41 -16.35 -5.38
N PHE A 495 41.48 -16.13 -6.14
CA PHE A 495 42.23 -17.20 -6.80
C PHE A 495 43.74 -17.06 -6.57
N SER A 496 44.35 -18.04 -5.89
CA SER A 496 45.74 -17.94 -5.40
C SER A 496 46.81 -17.95 -6.49
N ASN A 497 46.47 -18.45 -7.68
CA ASN A 497 47.44 -18.72 -8.76
C ASN A 497 47.58 -17.54 -9.74
N THR A 498 46.71 -16.53 -9.62
CA THR A 498 46.76 -15.25 -10.33
C THR A 498 47.19 -14.15 -9.36
N ILE A 499 47.70 -13.02 -9.87
CA ILE A 499 48.05 -11.86 -9.03
C ILE A 499 46.89 -10.88 -8.85
N ILE A 500 45.97 -10.83 -9.82
CA ILE A 500 44.87 -9.88 -9.92
C ILE A 500 43.89 -10.08 -8.76
N ASN A 501 43.13 -11.17 -8.80
CA ASN A 501 42.11 -11.50 -7.81
C ASN A 501 42.64 -12.36 -6.64
N LYS A 502 43.89 -12.17 -6.21
CA LYS A 502 44.50 -13.05 -5.20
C LYS A 502 43.87 -12.93 -3.81
N GLN A 503 43.49 -11.71 -3.43
CA GLN A 503 43.00 -11.37 -2.08
C GLN A 503 41.49 -11.11 -2.05
N MET A 504 40.81 -11.19 -3.18
CA MET A 504 39.38 -10.92 -3.28
C MET A 504 38.54 -11.87 -2.42
N PRO A 505 37.41 -11.39 -1.86
CA PRO A 505 36.43 -12.27 -1.25
C PRO A 505 35.66 -13.05 -2.33
N ASN A 506 35.16 -14.22 -1.95
CA ASN A 506 34.19 -14.95 -2.75
C ASN A 506 32.79 -14.38 -2.51
N ASN A 507 32.12 -13.91 -3.56
CA ASN A 507 30.78 -13.33 -3.48
C ASN A 507 30.12 -13.25 -4.88
N ILE A 508 28.83 -12.92 -4.95
CA ILE A 508 28.16 -12.53 -6.21
C ILE A 508 27.55 -11.13 -6.05
N ILE A 509 28.15 -10.14 -6.70
CA ILE A 509 27.77 -8.73 -6.62
C ILE A 509 26.69 -8.42 -7.67
N PRO A 510 25.57 -7.76 -7.30
CA PRO A 510 24.58 -7.32 -8.28
C PRO A 510 25.11 -6.12 -9.07
N ILE A 511 24.87 -6.09 -10.38
CA ILE A 511 25.20 -4.96 -11.26
C ILE A 511 24.03 -4.00 -11.34
N PHE A 512 22.83 -4.56 -11.56
CA PHE A 512 21.58 -3.81 -11.60
C PHE A 512 20.40 -4.74 -11.32
N TRP A 513 19.29 -4.15 -10.89
CA TRP A 513 17.97 -4.75 -11.07
C TRP A 513 17.11 -3.89 -11.99
N ALA A 514 16.17 -4.52 -12.68
CA ALA A 514 15.26 -3.89 -13.61
C ALA A 514 13.81 -4.18 -13.21
N SER A 515 12.92 -3.24 -13.52
CA SER A 515 11.47 -3.38 -13.42
C SER A 515 10.83 -3.01 -14.75
N THR A 516 10.08 -3.91 -15.37
CA THR A 516 9.31 -3.63 -16.59
C THR A 516 7.84 -3.47 -16.24
N GLU A 517 7.26 -2.33 -16.60
CA GLU A 517 5.85 -2.01 -16.42
C GLU A 517 5.19 -1.68 -17.76
N GLY A 518 4.04 -2.29 -18.02
CA GLY A 518 3.25 -2.08 -19.24
C GLY A 518 2.00 -1.24 -18.97
N HIS A 519 1.89 -0.08 -19.61
CA HIS A 519 0.70 0.78 -19.55
C HIS A 519 -0.12 0.65 -20.83
N ILE A 520 -1.25 -0.06 -20.73
CA ILE A 520 -2.24 -0.19 -21.80
C ILE A 520 -2.90 1.16 -22.08
N TYR A 521 -3.17 1.49 -23.35
CA TYR A 521 -3.85 2.73 -23.73
C TYR A 521 -5.30 2.77 -23.20
N ASP A 522 -5.72 3.94 -22.70
CA ASP A 522 -7.07 4.18 -22.14
C ASP A 522 -8.21 3.80 -23.10
N SER A 523 -7.97 3.91 -24.40
CA SER A 523 -8.92 3.53 -25.45
C SER A 523 -9.18 2.01 -25.51
N LEU A 524 -8.18 1.17 -25.19
CA LEU A 524 -8.37 -0.27 -25.05
C LEU A 524 -8.97 -0.62 -23.68
N ILE A 525 -8.49 0.00 -22.60
CA ILE A 525 -9.07 -0.18 -21.25
C ILE A 525 -10.59 0.10 -21.28
N SER A 526 -11.01 1.19 -21.94
CA SER A 526 -12.42 1.52 -22.12
C SER A 526 -13.22 0.45 -22.88
N GLN A 527 -12.61 -0.21 -23.87
CA GLN A 527 -13.25 -1.29 -24.63
C GLN A 527 -13.32 -2.60 -23.85
N LEU A 528 -12.28 -2.94 -23.09
CA LEU A 528 -12.26 -4.09 -22.19
C LEU A 528 -13.31 -3.91 -21.07
N TYR A 529 -13.39 -2.71 -20.48
CA TYR A 529 -14.45 -2.36 -19.53
C TYR A 529 -15.85 -2.46 -20.15
N LEU A 530 -16.03 -1.99 -21.40
CA LEU A 530 -17.30 -2.12 -22.11
C LEU A 530 -17.70 -3.60 -22.28
N GLY A 531 -16.76 -4.45 -22.73
CA GLY A 531 -17.00 -5.86 -23.05
C GLY A 531 -17.14 -6.78 -21.83
N PHE A 532 -16.29 -6.61 -20.81
CA PHE A 532 -16.21 -7.51 -19.64
C PHE A 532 -16.92 -6.99 -18.39
N VAL A 533 -17.22 -5.68 -18.32
CA VAL A 533 -17.92 -5.08 -17.17
C VAL A 533 -19.29 -4.54 -17.55
N PHE A 534 -19.37 -3.63 -18.52
CA PHE A 534 -20.64 -2.98 -18.88
C PHE A 534 -21.64 -3.95 -19.52
N VAL A 535 -21.27 -4.69 -20.57
CA VAL A 535 -22.21 -5.60 -21.26
C VAL A 535 -22.78 -6.68 -20.32
N PRO A 536 -21.97 -7.40 -19.51
CA PRO A 536 -22.49 -8.35 -18.53
C PRO A 536 -23.39 -7.70 -17.47
N ARG A 537 -23.02 -6.52 -16.93
CA ARG A 537 -23.86 -5.78 -15.96
C ARG A 537 -25.17 -5.29 -16.59
N PHE A 538 -25.13 -4.76 -17.81
CA PHE A 538 -26.31 -4.27 -18.55
C PHE A 538 -27.29 -5.41 -18.82
N ILE A 539 -26.79 -6.57 -19.27
CA ILE A 539 -27.61 -7.77 -19.47
C ILE A 539 -28.16 -8.28 -18.12
N PHE A 540 -27.37 -8.27 -17.05
CA PHE A 540 -27.85 -8.62 -15.70
C PHE A 540 -28.96 -7.66 -15.20
N ILE A 541 -28.84 -6.36 -15.49
CA ILE A 541 -29.90 -5.38 -15.20
C ILE A 541 -31.15 -5.67 -16.04
N LEU A 542 -31.03 -5.92 -17.35
CA LEU A 542 -32.17 -6.31 -18.20
C LEU A 542 -32.86 -7.60 -17.69
N LYS A 543 -32.08 -8.59 -17.26
CA LYS A 543 -32.58 -9.83 -16.64
C LYS A 543 -33.41 -9.57 -15.38
N ILE A 544 -33.11 -8.52 -14.62
CA ILE A 544 -33.82 -8.13 -13.40
C ILE A 544 -35.02 -7.22 -13.69
N VAL A 545 -34.90 -6.27 -14.62
CA VAL A 545 -35.98 -5.31 -14.97
C VAL A 545 -37.20 -6.02 -15.55
N THR A 546 -36.98 -7.10 -16.29
CA THR A 546 -38.04 -7.91 -16.92
C THR A 546 -38.75 -8.91 -15.98
N LEU A 547 -38.25 -9.08 -14.75
CA LEU A 547 -38.84 -9.95 -13.72
C LEU A 547 -39.83 -9.22 -12.78
N VAL A 548 -39.94 -7.89 -12.89
CA VAL A 548 -40.75 -7.06 -11.98
C VAL A 548 -41.84 -6.32 -12.75
N ASP A 549 -43.00 -6.97 -12.88
CA ASP A 549 -44.26 -6.30 -13.28
C ASP A 549 -45.46 -6.94 -12.58
N THR A 550 -45.84 -6.38 -11.43
CA THR A 550 -47.24 -6.14 -10.98
C THR A 550 -47.26 -5.72 -9.52
N ASN A 551 -47.36 -4.41 -9.27
CA ASN A 551 -48.16 -3.74 -8.24
C ASN A 551 -47.65 -2.32 -8.01
N GLY A 552 -48.54 -1.34 -8.01
CA GLY A 552 -48.25 0.04 -7.64
C GLY A 552 -49.29 0.57 -6.67
N ILE A 553 -48.83 1.36 -5.70
CA ILE A 553 -49.60 2.22 -4.80
C ILE A 553 -48.83 3.55 -4.67
N ASN A 554 -49.51 4.65 -4.30
CA ASN A 554 -48.91 5.95 -3.99
C ASN A 554 -49.32 6.45 -2.59
N PHE A 555 -48.40 7.18 -1.92
CA PHE A 555 -48.52 7.81 -0.59
C PHE A 555 -49.54 8.96 -0.54
N GLU A 556 -50.07 9.31 0.65
CA GLU A 556 -49.47 10.16 1.70
C GLU A 556 -50.29 10.05 3.03
N ASN A 557 -49.90 10.48 4.24
CA ASN A 557 -48.76 11.23 4.81
C ASN A 557 -48.49 10.74 6.26
N LEU A 558 -47.29 10.96 6.82
CA LEU A 558 -46.97 10.77 8.25
C LEU A 558 -46.33 12.04 8.83
N ASN A 559 -46.72 12.45 10.04
CA ASN A 559 -46.15 13.61 10.73
C ASN A 559 -45.93 13.28 12.22
N GLU A 560 -44.66 13.19 12.64
CA GLU A 560 -44.17 13.84 13.88
C GLU A 560 -42.62 13.87 13.91
N PRO A 561 -41.95 14.99 14.29
CA PRO A 561 -40.48 15.08 14.28
C PRO A 561 -39.76 14.51 15.51
N ILE A 562 -38.55 13.98 15.28
CA ILE A 562 -37.47 13.97 16.27
C ILE A 562 -36.28 14.72 15.65
N ILE A 563 -35.74 15.69 16.38
CA ILE A 563 -34.60 16.51 15.95
C ILE A 563 -33.61 16.61 17.11
N ILE A 564 -32.35 16.27 16.84
CA ILE A 564 -31.26 16.32 17.81
C ILE A 564 -30.06 16.95 17.09
N ILE A 565 -29.54 18.06 17.62
CA ILE A 565 -28.21 18.59 17.30
C ILE A 565 -27.44 18.66 18.62
N PRO A 566 -26.36 17.90 18.82
CA PRO A 566 -25.61 17.92 20.06
C PRO A 566 -25.06 19.31 20.40
N GLY A 567 -25.15 19.71 21.67
CA GLY A 567 -24.49 20.90 22.21
C GLY A 567 -25.22 22.26 22.03
N LEU A 568 -26.44 22.29 21.49
CA LEU A 568 -27.25 23.52 21.37
C LEU A 568 -28.37 23.62 22.41
N ASN A 569 -28.75 24.86 22.74
CA ASN A 569 -29.93 25.12 23.59
C ASN A 569 -31.23 24.83 22.82
N ILE A 570 -32.29 24.46 23.56
CA ILE A 570 -33.59 24.02 23.02
C ILE A 570 -34.24 25.04 22.06
N PHE A 571 -34.05 26.34 22.30
CA PHE A 571 -34.61 27.40 21.44
C PHE A 571 -33.86 27.53 20.11
N ASP A 572 -32.53 27.46 20.11
CA ASP A 572 -31.72 27.49 18.88
C ASP A 572 -31.94 26.24 18.02
N LEU A 573 -32.14 25.09 18.68
CA LEU A 573 -32.53 23.82 18.05
C LEU A 573 -33.82 23.97 17.24
N GLN A 574 -34.88 24.55 17.83
CA GLN A 574 -36.16 24.74 17.14
C GLN A 574 -36.06 25.74 15.98
N HIS A 575 -35.24 26.79 16.09
CA HIS A 575 -35.02 27.73 14.99
C HIS A 575 -34.33 27.05 13.80
N LYS A 576 -33.19 26.39 14.02
CA LYS A 576 -32.41 25.68 12.99
C LYS A 576 -33.19 24.51 12.37
N ALA A 577 -33.97 23.81 13.17
CA ALA A 577 -34.91 22.78 12.70
C ALA A 577 -35.87 23.31 11.63
N ASN A 578 -36.48 24.47 11.89
CA ASN A 578 -37.44 25.08 10.97
C ASN A 578 -36.77 25.63 9.71
N GLU A 579 -35.52 26.09 9.80
CA GLU A 579 -34.71 26.55 8.65
C GLU A 579 -34.47 25.42 7.64
N LEU A 580 -34.21 24.19 8.12
CA LEU A 580 -33.94 23.01 7.29
C LEU A 580 -35.21 22.27 6.80
N LYS A 581 -36.37 22.49 7.42
CA LYS A 581 -37.59 21.71 7.15
C LYS A 581 -38.10 21.96 5.72
N ASN A 582 -38.40 20.87 5.01
CA ASN A 582 -38.93 20.88 3.63
C ASN A 582 -38.05 21.60 2.59
N GLN A 583 -36.73 21.72 2.85
CA GLN A 583 -35.74 22.20 1.88
C GLN A 583 -35.25 21.05 0.97
N THR A 584 -34.67 21.39 -0.19
CA THR A 584 -33.91 20.41 -0.99
C THR A 584 -32.53 20.17 -0.37
N LEU A 585 -31.90 19.04 -0.69
CA LEU A 585 -30.60 18.66 -0.14
C LEU A 585 -29.48 19.68 -0.46
N GLU A 586 -29.55 20.33 -1.63
CA GLU A 586 -28.63 21.41 -2.04
C GLU A 586 -28.87 22.71 -1.25
N ASN A 587 -30.11 23.01 -0.87
CA ASN A 587 -30.42 24.16 -0.01
C ASN A 587 -30.00 23.89 1.43
N VAL A 588 -30.19 22.67 1.92
CA VAL A 588 -29.68 22.22 3.22
C VAL A 588 -28.17 22.42 3.28
N ALA A 589 -27.42 21.99 2.25
CA ALA A 589 -25.97 22.23 2.15
C ALA A 589 -25.60 23.71 2.32
N ARG A 590 -26.27 24.63 1.61
CA ARG A 590 -26.05 26.09 1.70
C ARG A 590 -26.46 26.72 3.03
N ILE A 591 -27.39 26.11 3.76
CA ILE A 591 -27.79 26.55 5.11
C ILE A 591 -26.71 26.13 6.12
N VAL A 592 -26.32 24.85 6.11
CA VAL A 592 -25.37 24.32 7.10
C VAL A 592 -23.93 24.78 6.87
N ASP A 593 -23.56 25.20 5.66
CA ASP A 593 -22.29 25.91 5.37
C ASP A 593 -22.18 27.24 6.15
N LYS A 594 -23.29 27.85 6.58
CA LYS A 594 -23.31 29.08 7.38
C LYS A 594 -23.26 28.82 8.89
N TRP A 595 -23.19 27.57 9.33
CA TRP A 595 -23.18 27.22 10.75
C TRP A 595 -21.74 27.17 11.29
N ASN A 596 -21.44 28.01 12.28
CA ASN A 596 -20.09 28.16 12.84
C ASN A 596 -19.69 27.11 13.92
N HIS A 597 -20.54 26.12 14.17
CA HIS A 597 -20.28 25.04 15.14
C HIS A 597 -20.34 23.66 14.46
N GLY A 598 -19.75 22.65 15.10
CA GLY A 598 -19.96 21.26 14.72
C GLY A 598 -21.44 20.87 14.85
N TYR A 599 -21.88 19.93 14.02
CA TYR A 599 -23.25 19.45 14.01
C TYR A 599 -23.34 18.01 13.53
N SER A 600 -24.36 17.33 14.02
CA SER A 600 -25.00 16.22 13.32
C SER A 600 -26.49 16.38 13.56
N PHE A 601 -27.32 16.17 12.55
CA PHE A 601 -28.75 16.47 12.61
C PHE A 601 -29.59 15.43 11.88
N ILE A 602 -30.85 15.34 12.29
CA ILE A 602 -31.92 14.60 11.61
C ILE A 602 -33.14 15.54 11.59
N VAL A 603 -33.75 15.75 10.43
CA VAL A 603 -34.90 16.64 10.20
C VAL A 603 -35.92 15.92 9.31
N PRO A 604 -37.20 15.84 9.67
CA PRO A 604 -38.21 15.21 8.81
C PRO A 604 -38.62 16.10 7.64
N LYS A 605 -38.99 15.43 6.54
CA LYS A 605 -39.73 16.00 5.39
C LYS A 605 -41.05 15.24 5.22
N ASN A 606 -42.00 15.78 4.46
CA ASN A 606 -43.35 15.22 4.29
C ASN A 606 -43.38 13.69 4.01
N ASN A 607 -42.40 13.16 3.28
CA ASN A 607 -42.32 11.74 2.91
C ASN A 607 -40.96 11.09 3.26
N GLY A 608 -40.33 11.48 4.36
CA GLY A 608 -39.05 10.90 4.81
C GLY A 608 -38.24 11.80 5.74
N ILE A 609 -36.90 11.72 5.67
CA ILE A 609 -35.97 12.46 6.53
C ILE A 609 -34.76 12.97 5.74
N ILE A 610 -34.24 14.14 6.14
CA ILE A 610 -32.92 14.63 5.75
C ILE A 610 -32.03 14.58 6.99
N PHE A 611 -30.82 14.04 6.86
CA PHE A 611 -29.84 13.99 7.94
C PHE A 611 -28.43 14.23 7.43
N GLY A 612 -27.51 14.58 8.33
CA GLY A 612 -26.14 14.87 7.92
C GLY A 612 -25.22 15.23 9.07
N LYS A 613 -23.93 15.32 8.75
CA LYS A 613 -22.83 15.49 9.70
C LYS A 613 -21.85 16.55 9.19
N ASP A 614 -21.26 17.30 10.10
CA ASP A 614 -20.40 18.43 9.75
C ASP A 614 -19.11 18.01 9.00
N PRO A 615 -18.50 18.91 8.20
CA PRO A 615 -17.29 18.65 7.40
C PRO A 615 -16.12 17.99 8.14
N ILE A 616 -16.00 18.19 9.45
CA ILE A 616 -14.91 17.64 10.28
C ILE A 616 -15.37 16.36 11.02
N GLY A 617 -16.68 16.14 11.13
CA GLY A 617 -17.28 14.99 11.80
C GLY A 617 -17.14 15.01 13.31
N ARG A 618 -17.29 16.19 13.93
CA ARG A 618 -17.05 16.42 15.37
C ARG A 618 -18.04 15.73 16.29
N TYR A 619 -19.26 15.49 15.79
CA TYR A 619 -20.28 14.70 16.46
C TYR A 619 -20.56 13.41 15.68
N SER A 620 -20.80 12.32 16.41
CA SER A 620 -21.10 11.03 15.79
C SER A 620 -22.55 10.96 15.29
N LEU A 621 -22.75 10.29 14.16
CA LEU A 621 -24.06 9.87 13.69
C LEU A 621 -23.90 8.51 13.00
N LEU A 622 -24.63 7.52 13.51
CA LEU A 622 -24.58 6.12 13.09
C LEU A 622 -25.84 5.77 12.30
N ILE A 623 -25.69 4.84 11.35
CA ILE A 623 -26.76 4.30 10.50
C ILE A 623 -26.79 2.77 10.58
N SER A 624 -27.97 2.17 10.60
CA SER A 624 -28.18 0.72 10.53
C SER A 624 -29.37 0.35 9.63
N MET A 625 -29.23 -0.77 8.92
CA MET A 625 -30.24 -1.38 8.05
C MET A 625 -30.30 -2.92 8.19
N LYS A 626 -29.92 -3.48 9.34
CA LYS A 626 -29.93 -4.93 9.62
C LYS A 626 -31.32 -5.57 9.39
N ASN A 627 -32.38 -4.80 9.64
CA ASN A 627 -33.77 -5.23 9.49
C ASN A 627 -34.32 -4.76 8.13
N LYS A 628 -34.85 -5.70 7.33
CA LYS A 628 -35.18 -5.56 5.88
C LYS A 628 -36.01 -4.34 5.46
N GLN A 629 -36.70 -3.67 6.38
CA GLN A 629 -37.53 -2.48 6.11
C GLN A 629 -37.39 -1.38 7.19
N LYS A 630 -36.29 -1.36 7.95
CA LYS A 630 -36.07 -0.43 9.06
C LYS A 630 -34.71 0.25 8.95
N LEU A 631 -34.74 1.55 8.64
CA LEU A 631 -33.59 2.44 8.78
C LEU A 631 -33.52 2.95 10.23
N THR A 632 -32.44 2.63 10.94
CA THR A 632 -32.17 3.17 12.28
C THR A 632 -31.04 4.19 12.21
N LEU A 633 -31.25 5.37 12.80
CA LEU A 633 -30.22 6.40 12.99
C LEU A 633 -30.04 6.65 14.48
N THR A 634 -28.79 6.76 14.94
CA THR A 634 -28.51 7.11 16.33
C THR A 634 -27.18 7.85 16.50
N PHE A 635 -27.09 8.70 17.52
CA PHE A 635 -25.86 9.39 17.90
C PHE A 635 -25.01 8.54 18.88
N MET A 636 -25.57 7.45 19.43
CA MET A 636 -24.96 6.56 20.42
C MET A 636 -25.69 5.21 20.51
N ILE A 637 -24.98 4.14 20.83
CA ILE A 637 -25.58 2.80 20.94
C ILE A 637 -26.05 2.54 22.37
N HIS A 638 -27.31 2.13 22.53
CA HIS A 638 -27.94 1.89 23.84
C HIS A 638 -27.68 0.47 24.36
N GLU A 639 -27.92 0.23 25.66
CA GLU A 639 -27.47 -1.00 26.32
C GLU A 639 -28.06 -2.31 25.78
N ASN A 640 -29.29 -2.24 25.25
CA ASN A 640 -30.08 -3.36 24.72
C ASN A 640 -30.12 -3.38 23.17
N ASP A 641 -29.24 -2.63 22.51
CA ASP A 641 -29.26 -2.43 21.06
C ASP A 641 -28.35 -3.45 20.33
N ASP A 642 -28.99 -4.41 19.67
CA ASP A 642 -28.36 -5.47 18.88
C ASP A 642 -28.27 -5.13 17.37
N GLU A 643 -28.67 -3.93 16.96
CA GLU A 643 -28.55 -3.48 15.57
C GLU A 643 -27.07 -3.34 15.15
N SER A 644 -26.84 -3.30 13.84
CA SER A 644 -25.51 -3.36 13.22
C SER A 644 -25.18 -2.01 12.56
N TYR A 645 -24.20 -1.28 13.08
CA TYR A 645 -24.04 0.16 12.79
C TYR A 645 -22.81 0.50 11.93
N ILE A 646 -22.94 1.54 11.10
CA ILE A 646 -21.83 2.23 10.42
C ILE A 646 -21.82 3.71 10.84
N GLU A 647 -20.63 4.30 10.98
CA GLU A 647 -20.47 5.75 11.09
C GLU A 647 -20.77 6.45 9.75
N LEU A 648 -21.55 7.53 9.79
CA LEU A 648 -21.68 8.42 8.64
C LEU A 648 -20.38 9.21 8.42
N PRO A 649 -19.83 9.28 7.19
CA PRO A 649 -18.59 10.02 6.94
C PRO A 649 -18.73 11.52 7.21
N SER A 650 -17.63 12.17 7.58
CA SER A 650 -17.56 13.63 7.78
C SER A 650 -18.00 14.39 6.53
N GLY A 651 -18.87 15.40 6.69
CA GLY A 651 -19.39 16.22 5.59
C GLY A 651 -20.42 15.55 4.69
N SER A 652 -20.96 14.39 5.07
CA SER A 652 -22.04 13.73 4.32
C SER A 652 -23.42 14.26 4.69
N LEU A 653 -24.25 14.49 3.67
CA LEU A 653 -25.66 14.87 3.76
C LEU A 653 -26.50 13.87 2.98
N PHE A 654 -27.59 13.41 3.59
CA PHE A 654 -28.50 12.42 3.01
C PHE A 654 -29.91 12.97 2.98
N ASP A 655 -30.58 12.80 1.85
CA ASP A 655 -32.03 12.91 1.75
C ASP A 655 -32.62 11.52 1.52
N VAL A 656 -33.42 11.05 2.49
CA VAL A 656 -34.08 9.75 2.45
C VAL A 656 -35.58 9.96 2.30
N THR A 657 -36.11 9.48 1.19
CA THR A 657 -37.54 9.47 0.86
C THR A 657 -38.06 8.06 1.01
N ILE A 658 -39.14 7.83 1.74
CA ILE A 658 -39.78 6.52 1.77
C ILE A 658 -40.56 6.35 0.46
N SER A 659 -40.33 5.24 -0.25
CA SER A 659 -40.93 4.95 -1.55
C SER A 659 -42.45 4.80 -1.48
N LYS A 660 -43.10 5.13 -2.60
CA LYS A 660 -44.49 4.86 -3.05
C LYS A 660 -45.38 3.83 -2.32
N ASP A 661 -44.79 2.80 -1.75
CA ASP A 661 -45.41 1.58 -1.21
C ASP A 661 -44.96 1.21 0.24
N GLN A 662 -44.13 2.03 0.89
CA GLN A 662 -43.46 1.78 2.19
C GLN A 662 -42.50 0.58 2.17
N THR A 663 -42.13 0.05 1.00
CA THR A 663 -41.25 -1.14 0.91
C THR A 663 -39.77 -0.81 0.73
N SER A 664 -39.44 0.42 0.32
CA SER A 664 -38.06 0.85 0.06
C SER A 664 -37.79 2.31 0.46
N PHE A 665 -36.51 2.67 0.50
CA PHE A 665 -35.99 3.99 0.80
C PHE A 665 -35.24 4.52 -0.44
N HIS A 666 -35.71 5.63 -1.01
CA HIS A 666 -34.93 6.39 -1.99
C HIS A 666 -33.93 7.27 -1.25
N ILE A 667 -32.63 7.03 -1.45
CA ILE A 667 -31.55 7.74 -0.78
C ILE A 667 -30.75 8.52 -1.81
N LYS A 668 -30.69 9.84 -1.61
CA LYS A 668 -29.77 10.74 -2.32
C LYS A 668 -28.69 11.23 -1.36
N CYS A 669 -27.44 11.18 -1.78
CA CYS A 669 -26.29 11.59 -0.96
C CYS A 669 -25.54 12.76 -1.61
N LEU A 670 -25.29 13.83 -0.84
CA LEU A 670 -24.32 14.88 -1.17
C LEU A 670 -23.14 14.84 -0.21
N SER A 671 -21.97 15.22 -0.71
CA SER A 671 -20.77 15.46 0.06
C SER A 671 -20.41 16.93 0.04
N LEU A 672 -20.25 17.53 1.22
CA LEU A 672 -19.68 18.86 1.39
C LEU A 672 -18.17 18.87 1.15
N ASN A 673 -17.50 17.75 1.41
CA ASN A 673 -16.04 17.61 1.30
C ASN A 673 -15.62 17.10 -0.09
N ASN A 674 -14.45 17.53 -0.57
CA ASN A 674 -13.87 17.05 -1.83
C ASN A 674 -13.34 15.62 -1.67
N PHE A 675 -13.77 14.71 -2.55
CA PHE A 675 -13.40 13.29 -2.57
C PHE A 675 -11.89 13.02 -2.69
N GLU A 676 -11.11 13.94 -3.29
CA GLU A 676 -9.65 13.85 -3.42
C GLU A 676 -8.93 13.58 -2.08
N TYR A 677 -9.47 14.11 -0.98
CA TYR A 677 -8.88 14.03 0.36
C TYR A 677 -9.50 12.93 1.24
N MET A 678 -10.41 12.13 0.69
CA MET A 678 -11.09 11.04 1.39
C MET A 678 -10.54 9.67 0.96
N ASN A 679 -10.76 8.63 1.76
CA ASN A 679 -10.48 7.23 1.38
C ASN A 679 -11.86 6.74 1.02
N MET A 680 -12.15 6.62 -0.27
CA MET A 680 -13.27 5.85 -0.83
C MET A 680 -14.38 5.64 0.20
N ASN A 681 -15.05 6.74 0.54
CA ASN A 681 -16.05 6.66 1.59
C ASN A 681 -17.10 5.67 1.11
N TRP A 682 -17.62 4.85 2.01
CA TRP A 682 -18.62 3.86 1.63
C TRP A 682 -19.86 4.52 0.99
N THR A 683 -20.11 5.81 1.20
CA THR A 683 -21.13 6.61 0.49
C THR A 683 -20.82 6.87 -0.99
N GLN A 684 -19.55 6.97 -1.37
CA GLN A 684 -19.12 7.02 -2.77
C GLN A 684 -19.16 5.61 -3.39
N GLU A 685 -18.73 4.59 -2.64
CA GLU A 685 -18.74 3.18 -3.08
C GLU A 685 -20.16 2.59 -3.21
N ILE A 686 -21.11 3.03 -2.38
CA ILE A 686 -22.45 2.43 -2.25
C ILE A 686 -23.58 3.38 -2.69
N PHE A 687 -23.42 4.70 -2.55
CA PHE A 687 -24.50 5.69 -2.76
C PHE A 687 -24.20 6.78 -3.82
N ASN A 688 -23.20 6.58 -4.69
CA ASN A 688 -22.83 7.50 -5.79
C ASN A 688 -22.82 8.99 -5.40
N SER A 689 -22.34 9.33 -4.20
CA SER A 689 -22.46 10.66 -3.63
C SER A 689 -21.86 11.76 -4.51
N GLN A 690 -22.58 12.87 -4.70
CA GLN A 690 -22.10 14.02 -5.50
C GLN A 690 -21.42 15.08 -4.61
N TYR A 691 -20.30 15.67 -5.06
CA TYR A 691 -19.62 16.76 -4.34
C TYR A 691 -20.28 18.10 -4.63
N ILE A 692 -20.61 18.86 -3.59
CA ILE A 692 -21.06 20.25 -3.69
C ILE A 692 -20.07 21.19 -3.01
N GLU A 693 -19.46 22.07 -3.79
CA GLU A 693 -18.51 23.06 -3.28
C GLU A 693 -19.27 24.25 -2.66
N CYS A 694 -18.96 24.59 -1.41
CA CYS A 694 -19.58 25.68 -0.65
C CYS A 694 -18.53 26.69 -0.12
N GLU A 695 -18.94 27.95 0.08
CA GLU A 695 -18.01 29.07 0.30
C GLU A 695 -17.26 29.01 1.63
N ASN A 696 -17.93 28.69 2.73
CA ASN A 696 -17.24 28.52 4.01
C ASN A 696 -16.48 27.20 4.05
N ASN A 697 -16.96 26.15 3.37
CA ASN A 697 -16.26 24.87 3.35
C ASN A 697 -14.84 24.96 2.74
N LYS A 698 -14.62 25.87 1.78
CA LYS A 698 -13.26 26.19 1.24
C LYS A 698 -12.27 26.60 2.32
N LYS A 699 -12.73 27.18 3.44
CA LYS A 699 -11.85 27.63 4.54
C LYS A 699 -11.32 26.47 5.39
N PHE A 700 -11.86 25.25 5.24
CA PHE A 700 -11.26 24.04 5.80
C PHE A 700 -10.11 23.48 4.95
N LEU A 701 -9.81 24.08 3.79
CA LEU A 701 -8.65 23.68 2.98
C LEU A 701 -7.36 24.21 3.59
N VAL A 702 -6.46 23.30 3.95
CA VAL A 702 -5.11 23.57 4.45
C VAL A 702 -4.33 24.31 3.37
N SER A 703 -3.77 25.47 3.72
CA SER A 703 -2.90 26.22 2.81
C SER A 703 -1.66 25.42 2.45
N SER A 704 -1.42 25.26 1.15
CA SER A 704 -0.19 24.66 0.59
C SER A 704 0.95 25.67 0.41
N THR A 705 0.74 26.94 0.77
CA THR A 705 1.78 27.97 0.63
C THR A 705 2.92 27.75 1.62
N CYS A 706 4.15 27.91 1.13
CA CYS A 706 5.36 27.94 1.96
C CYS A 706 5.91 29.36 1.97
N ILE A 707 6.11 29.94 3.15
CA ILE A 707 6.63 31.30 3.34
C ILE A 707 7.68 31.26 4.45
N TYR A 708 8.90 31.71 4.15
CA TYR A 708 9.98 31.82 5.14
C TYR A 708 10.08 33.30 5.57
N ASN A 709 9.45 33.64 6.69
CA ASN A 709 9.43 35.00 7.22
C ASN A 709 9.20 34.96 8.74
N ASP A 710 10.29 35.10 9.50
CA ASP A 710 10.28 35.05 10.96
C ASP A 710 9.32 36.07 11.58
N LYS A 711 9.19 37.27 11.01
CA LYS A 711 8.27 38.29 11.54
C LYS A 711 6.81 37.81 11.43
N LEU A 712 6.43 37.25 10.29
CA LEU A 712 5.10 36.75 10.06
C LEU A 712 4.80 35.48 10.87
N GLU A 713 5.77 34.57 11.02
CA GLU A 713 5.65 33.42 11.94
C GLU A 713 5.42 33.89 13.39
N ASN A 714 6.15 34.93 13.81
CA ASN A 714 6.01 35.56 15.12
C ASN A 714 4.64 36.22 15.32
N GLU A 715 4.06 36.88 14.31
CA GLU A 715 2.71 37.47 14.32
C GLU A 715 1.62 36.37 14.39
N TYR A 716 1.79 35.26 13.67
CA TYR A 716 0.88 34.11 13.77
C TYR A 716 0.94 33.40 15.13
N ALA A 717 2.13 33.29 15.75
CA ALA A 717 2.28 32.70 17.08
C ALA A 717 1.53 33.51 18.16
N GLU A 718 1.62 34.85 18.13
CA GLU A 718 0.84 35.72 19.03
C GLU A 718 -0.67 35.61 18.77
N SER A 719 -1.06 35.42 17.51
CA SER A 719 -2.47 35.26 17.13
C SER A 719 -3.13 33.99 17.67
N ILE A 720 -2.37 32.94 18.05
CA ILE A 720 -2.91 31.71 18.65
C ILE A 720 -3.64 32.01 19.96
N GLY A 721 -2.99 32.71 20.90
CA GLY A 721 -3.58 33.05 22.20
C GLY A 721 -4.84 33.91 22.06
N LYS A 722 -4.78 34.90 21.15
CA LYS A 722 -5.94 35.73 20.82
C LYS A 722 -7.11 34.92 20.25
N LYS A 723 -6.85 33.98 19.34
CA LYS A 723 -7.90 33.13 18.74
C LYS A 723 -8.54 32.18 19.75
N LEU A 724 -7.74 31.61 20.65
CA LEU A 724 -8.26 30.83 21.77
C LEU A 724 -9.14 31.67 22.70
N HIS A 725 -8.73 32.90 23.03
CA HIS A 725 -9.52 33.83 23.82
C HIS A 725 -10.86 34.21 23.16
N GLU A 726 -10.85 34.55 21.87
CA GLU A 726 -12.08 34.83 21.08
C GLU A 726 -13.08 33.64 21.14
N ILE A 727 -12.57 32.40 21.12
CA ILE A 727 -13.40 31.19 21.25
C ILE A 727 -13.97 31.06 22.67
N TYR A 728 -13.16 31.30 23.71
CA TYR A 728 -13.65 31.26 25.09
C TYR A 728 -14.74 32.30 25.35
N ASP A 729 -14.69 33.46 24.70
CA ASP A 729 -15.76 34.47 24.75
C ASP A 729 -17.03 34.02 23.99
N ILE A 730 -16.89 33.51 22.76
CA ILE A 730 -18.01 32.99 21.94
C ILE A 730 -18.78 31.90 22.71
N TYR A 731 -18.06 30.97 23.34
CA TYR A 731 -18.64 29.87 24.12
C TYR A 731 -18.90 30.25 25.59
N LYS A 732 -18.75 31.52 25.97
CA LYS A 732 -19.04 32.09 27.31
C LYS A 732 -18.31 31.38 28.47
N VAL A 733 -17.15 30.83 28.20
CA VAL A 733 -16.37 29.98 29.12
C VAL A 733 -15.99 30.72 30.40
N TYR A 734 -15.66 32.01 30.32
CA TYR A 734 -15.31 32.83 31.48
C TYR A 734 -16.48 33.14 32.44
N ASN A 735 -17.72 32.81 32.06
CA ASN A 735 -18.88 33.01 32.94
C ASN A 735 -19.09 31.85 33.93
N GLU A 736 -18.41 30.71 33.74
CA GLU A 736 -18.51 29.57 34.66
C GLU A 736 -17.69 29.81 35.95
N LYS A 737 -18.27 29.42 37.08
CA LYS A 737 -17.61 29.49 38.40
C LYS A 737 -16.50 28.46 38.56
N SER A 738 -16.60 27.33 37.85
CA SER A 738 -15.52 26.35 37.76
C SER A 738 -15.42 25.77 36.37
N LEU A 739 -14.18 25.50 35.96
CA LEU A 739 -13.81 24.95 34.66
C LEU A 739 -12.88 23.76 34.86
N CYS A 740 -12.89 22.80 33.93
CA CYS A 740 -11.97 21.67 33.96
C CYS A 740 -11.22 21.54 32.65
N VAL A 741 -9.89 21.44 32.70
CA VAL A 741 -9.06 21.06 31.55
C VAL A 741 -8.63 19.60 31.70
N MET A 742 -8.87 18.80 30.67
CA MET A 742 -8.37 17.43 30.55
C MET A 742 -6.86 17.51 30.22
N PHE A 743 -6.02 17.39 31.24
CA PHE A 743 -4.67 17.96 31.24
C PHE A 743 -3.57 16.87 31.24
N SER A 744 -3.04 16.55 30.06
CA SER A 744 -1.91 15.61 29.92
C SER A 744 -0.55 16.24 30.20
N GLY A 745 -0.46 17.58 30.20
CA GLY A 745 0.82 18.30 30.25
C GLY A 745 1.58 18.32 28.92
N GLY A 746 1.03 17.72 27.87
CA GLY A 746 1.49 17.95 26.50
C GLY A 746 1.10 19.34 26.01
N ILE A 747 1.88 19.87 25.05
CA ILE A 747 1.80 21.25 24.56
C ILE A 747 0.38 21.70 24.16
N ASP A 748 -0.47 20.77 23.71
CA ASP A 748 -1.85 21.05 23.30
C ASP A 748 -2.73 21.45 24.51
N SER A 749 -2.69 20.63 25.57
CA SER A 749 -3.40 20.89 26.82
C SER A 749 -2.80 22.06 27.61
N VAL A 750 -1.48 22.28 27.46
CA VAL A 750 -0.77 23.43 28.04
C VAL A 750 -1.20 24.74 27.37
N SER A 751 -1.22 24.81 26.04
CA SER A 751 -1.67 26.02 25.33
C SER A 751 -3.13 26.37 25.65
N VAL A 752 -4.00 25.37 25.73
CA VAL A 752 -5.40 25.56 26.17
C VAL A 752 -5.48 26.12 27.60
N ALA A 753 -4.83 25.46 28.56
CA ALA A 753 -4.87 25.87 29.97
C ALA A 753 -4.21 27.24 30.21
N TYR A 754 -3.09 27.52 29.56
CA TYR A 754 -2.37 28.78 29.68
C TYR A 754 -3.19 29.95 29.11
N SER A 755 -3.76 29.80 27.91
CA SER A 755 -4.62 30.82 27.30
C SER A 755 -5.91 31.09 28.11
N LEU A 756 -6.46 30.07 28.78
CA LEU A 756 -7.55 30.26 29.74
C LEU A 756 -7.11 31.13 30.93
N LEU A 757 -5.97 30.80 31.54
CA LEU A 757 -5.47 31.45 32.76
C LEU A 757 -5.16 32.94 32.60
N GLN A 758 -4.79 33.39 31.39
CA GLN A 758 -4.57 34.81 31.09
C GLN A 758 -5.78 35.68 31.46
N ASN A 759 -7.00 35.24 31.14
CA ASN A 759 -8.23 36.03 31.28
C ASN A 759 -9.28 35.45 32.24
N LEU A 760 -9.02 34.28 32.85
CA LEU A 760 -9.94 33.67 33.81
C LEU A 760 -10.17 34.59 35.04
N PRO A 761 -11.41 34.83 35.51
CA PRO A 761 -11.66 35.59 36.73
C PRO A 761 -10.98 34.97 37.96
N ASN A 762 -10.44 35.79 38.88
CA ASN A 762 -9.72 35.28 40.05
C ASN A 762 -10.61 34.46 41.00
N GLU A 763 -11.93 34.69 40.97
CA GLU A 763 -12.92 33.94 41.76
C GLU A 763 -13.23 32.55 41.16
N SER A 764 -12.95 32.33 39.87
CA SER A 764 -13.24 31.07 39.18
C SER A 764 -12.18 30.00 39.47
N ILE A 765 -12.63 28.75 39.63
CA ILE A 765 -11.75 27.60 39.90
C ILE A 765 -11.36 26.92 38.59
N LEU A 766 -10.05 26.77 38.33
CA LEU A 766 -9.55 25.94 37.22
C LEU A 766 -9.06 24.59 37.74
N TYR A 767 -9.80 23.53 37.43
CA TYR A 767 -9.36 22.16 37.65
C TYR A 767 -8.49 21.68 36.49
N LEU A 768 -7.32 21.13 36.80
CA LEU A 768 -6.46 20.43 35.84
C LEU A 768 -6.47 18.94 36.17
N ILE A 769 -7.27 18.13 35.45
CA ILE A 769 -7.39 16.70 35.72
C ILE A 769 -6.44 15.87 34.86
N ASN A 770 -5.60 15.05 35.50
CA ASN A 770 -4.68 14.15 34.83
C ASN A 770 -4.93 12.69 35.25
N VAL A 771 -4.94 11.79 34.27
CA VAL A 771 -5.28 10.36 34.42
C VAL A 771 -4.01 9.51 34.31
N GLY A 772 -3.85 8.54 35.22
CA GLY A 772 -2.76 7.57 35.18
C GLY A 772 -3.15 6.20 35.75
N SER A 773 -2.51 5.14 35.25
CA SER A 773 -2.70 3.78 35.81
C SER A 773 -1.77 3.53 36.99
N LEU A 774 -2.28 2.89 38.04
CA LEU A 774 -1.48 2.36 39.14
C LEU A 774 -0.65 1.17 38.66
N ASN A 775 0.63 1.11 39.03
CA ASN A 775 1.44 -0.09 38.83
C ASN A 775 1.16 -1.16 39.90
N ASP A 776 1.78 -2.34 39.77
CA ASP A 776 1.60 -3.47 40.70
C ASP A 776 2.06 -3.18 42.14
N LYS A 777 2.77 -2.07 42.36
CA LYS A 777 3.21 -1.57 43.68
C LYS A 777 2.31 -0.46 44.24
N GLY A 778 1.23 -0.10 43.54
CA GLY A 778 0.29 0.94 43.97
C GLY A 778 0.73 2.38 43.69
N PHE A 779 1.69 2.60 42.77
CA PHE A 779 2.18 3.95 42.41
C PHE A 779 1.90 4.30 40.95
N VAL A 780 1.56 5.56 40.69
CA VAL A 780 1.47 6.12 39.32
C VAL A 780 2.81 6.73 38.92
N SER A 781 3.52 6.07 38.00
CA SER A 781 4.71 6.61 37.32
C SER A 781 4.42 6.63 35.82
N THR A 782 3.92 7.75 35.34
CA THR A 782 3.44 7.92 33.96
C THR A 782 4.02 9.22 33.38
N PRO A 783 4.50 9.24 32.12
CA PRO A 783 5.10 10.44 31.54
C PRO A 783 4.18 11.66 31.54
N ASP A 784 2.87 11.47 31.35
CA ASP A 784 1.91 12.58 31.40
C ASP A 784 1.78 13.16 32.82
N ARG A 785 1.88 12.34 33.88
CA ARG A 785 1.86 12.82 35.27
C ARG A 785 3.04 13.75 35.56
N GLU A 786 4.24 13.38 35.12
CA GLU A 786 5.47 14.17 35.32
C GLU A 786 5.48 15.47 34.48
N ARG A 787 4.93 15.44 33.27
CA ARG A 787 4.82 16.61 32.39
C ARG A 787 3.77 17.60 32.91
N SER A 788 2.59 17.09 33.29
CA SER A 788 1.49 17.92 33.79
C SER A 788 1.78 18.51 35.18
N LEU A 789 2.47 17.80 36.08
CA LEU A 789 2.94 18.38 37.34
C LEU A 789 3.94 19.53 37.13
N ARG A 790 4.90 19.39 36.20
CA ARG A 790 5.82 20.48 35.85
C ARG A 790 5.09 21.70 35.30
N ALA A 791 4.14 21.49 34.38
CA ALA A 791 3.33 22.58 33.83
C ALA A 791 2.42 23.24 34.89
N PHE A 792 1.83 22.48 35.80
CA PHE A 792 1.04 23.01 36.92
C PHE A 792 1.88 23.88 37.88
N ASN A 793 3.08 23.42 38.25
CA ASN A 793 4.00 24.18 39.09
C ASN A 793 4.43 25.49 38.42
N GLU A 794 4.68 25.47 37.11
CA GLU A 794 4.99 26.67 36.33
C GLU A 794 3.79 27.61 36.19
N PHE A 795 2.57 27.09 35.99
CA PHE A 795 1.35 27.91 36.02
C PHE A 795 1.13 28.59 37.38
N LYS A 796 1.36 27.91 38.51
CA LYS A 796 1.29 28.55 39.83
C LYS A 796 2.34 29.65 40.03
N ARG A 797 3.52 29.51 39.42
CA ARG A 797 4.58 30.52 39.44
C ARG A 797 4.22 31.77 38.61
N ILE A 798 3.54 31.58 37.47
CA ILE A 798 3.15 32.66 36.54
C ILE A 798 1.85 33.34 36.99
N PHE A 799 0.91 32.58 37.56
CA PHE A 799 -0.43 33.01 37.93
C PHE A 799 -0.74 32.78 39.42
N PRO A 800 -0.04 33.44 40.37
CA PRO A 800 -0.17 33.18 41.79
C PRO A 800 -1.57 33.50 42.35
N ASP A 801 -2.28 34.46 41.75
CA ASP A 801 -3.61 34.91 42.19
C ASP A 801 -4.78 34.07 41.62
N LYS A 802 -4.51 33.04 40.80
CA LYS A 802 -5.55 32.19 40.19
C LYS A 802 -5.77 30.93 41.02
N ASN A 803 -7.03 30.53 41.19
CA ASN A 803 -7.38 29.31 41.91
C ASN A 803 -7.24 28.06 41.02
N ILE A 804 -6.01 27.52 40.94
CA ILE A 804 -5.68 26.34 40.14
C ILE A 804 -5.61 25.09 41.02
N ILE A 805 -6.48 24.11 40.77
CA ILE A 805 -6.54 22.83 41.48
C ILE A 805 -6.13 21.69 40.56
N TYR A 806 -4.99 21.05 40.86
CA TYR A 806 -4.54 19.88 40.12
C TYR A 806 -5.13 18.58 40.70
N VAL A 807 -5.81 17.80 39.87
CA VAL A 807 -6.59 16.62 40.26
C VAL A 807 -5.97 15.35 39.65
N CYS A 808 -5.57 14.43 40.53
CA CYS A 808 -5.06 13.11 40.18
C CYS A 808 -6.19 12.09 40.08
N CYS A 809 -6.44 11.55 38.89
CA CYS A 809 -7.32 10.42 38.66
C CYS A 809 -6.46 9.16 38.44
N ASP A 810 -6.22 8.43 39.53
CA ASP A 810 -5.33 7.27 39.57
C ASP A 810 -6.14 5.97 39.56
N LEU A 811 -5.89 5.13 38.56
CA LEU A 811 -6.78 4.04 38.18
C LEU A 811 -6.24 2.67 38.61
N SER A 812 -7.07 1.89 39.28
CA SER A 812 -6.81 0.47 39.55
C SER A 812 -7.25 -0.41 38.38
N LYS A 813 -6.63 -1.59 38.26
CA LYS A 813 -7.02 -2.60 37.25
C LYS A 813 -8.52 -2.95 37.32
N ASP A 814 -9.08 -3.10 38.53
CA ASP A 814 -10.51 -3.37 38.73
C ASP A 814 -11.41 -2.23 38.23
N ALA A 815 -11.04 -0.97 38.44
CA ALA A 815 -11.78 0.17 37.91
C ALA A 815 -11.73 0.21 36.37
N ILE A 816 -10.58 -0.11 35.78
CA ILE A 816 -10.38 -0.18 34.32
C ILE A 816 -11.26 -1.28 33.71
N GLU A 817 -11.22 -2.51 34.24
CA GLU A 817 -12.02 -3.63 33.71
C GLU A 817 -13.53 -3.38 33.86
N LYS A 818 -13.98 -2.77 34.97
CA LYS A 818 -15.38 -2.38 35.14
C LYS A 818 -15.81 -1.31 34.12
N ALA A 819 -14.97 -0.32 33.84
CA ALA A 819 -15.26 0.69 32.82
C ALA A 819 -15.32 0.10 31.41
N LYS A 820 -14.40 -0.84 31.07
CA LYS A 820 -14.40 -1.54 29.78
C LYS A 820 -15.74 -2.18 29.45
N VAL A 821 -16.23 -3.02 30.36
CA VAL A 821 -17.47 -3.79 30.20
C VAL A 821 -18.71 -2.89 30.25
N ASN A 822 -18.77 -1.97 31.20
CA ASN A 822 -20.00 -1.20 31.45
C ASN A 822 -20.24 -0.09 30.41
N ILE A 823 -19.19 0.54 29.87
CA ILE A 823 -19.35 1.71 28.98
C ILE A 823 -18.43 1.71 27.77
N ILE A 824 -17.12 1.45 27.91
CA ILE A 824 -16.16 1.72 26.83
C ILE A 824 -16.41 0.83 25.60
N HIS A 825 -16.58 -0.48 25.79
CA HIS A 825 -16.80 -1.41 24.67
C HIS A 825 -18.07 -1.09 23.88
N LYS A 826 -19.12 -0.59 24.53
CA LYS A 826 -20.37 -0.19 23.87
C LYS A 826 -20.24 1.18 23.20
N ALA A 827 -19.69 2.18 23.89
CA ALA A 827 -19.60 3.55 23.38
C ALA A 827 -18.65 3.67 22.16
N CYS A 828 -17.59 2.86 22.10
CA CYS A 828 -16.67 2.87 20.97
C CYS A 828 -17.23 2.23 19.68
N ARG A 829 -18.22 1.32 19.76
CA ARG A 829 -18.86 0.69 18.58
C ARG A 829 -19.24 1.74 17.52
N PRO A 830 -19.13 1.45 16.21
CA PRO A 830 -18.86 0.13 15.61
C PRO A 830 -17.37 -0.22 15.45
N LYS A 831 -16.44 0.73 15.66
CA LYS A 831 -14.99 0.50 15.54
C LYS A 831 -14.35 0.42 16.92
N LEU A 832 -13.90 -0.77 17.33
CA LEU A 832 -13.21 -0.99 18.61
C LEU A 832 -11.85 -1.69 18.40
N THR A 833 -10.82 -0.89 18.13
CA THR A 833 -9.43 -1.36 18.24
C THR A 833 -8.93 -1.24 19.68
N LYS A 834 -7.80 -1.90 19.95
CA LYS A 834 -7.12 -1.80 21.25
C LYS A 834 -6.67 -0.37 21.59
N MET A 835 -6.31 0.40 20.57
CA MET A 835 -6.03 1.84 20.69
C MET A 835 -7.27 2.66 21.06
N ASP A 836 -8.44 2.35 20.47
CA ASP A 836 -9.70 3.06 20.75
C ASP A 836 -10.15 2.87 22.19
N GLU A 837 -10.10 1.64 22.72
CA GLU A 837 -10.38 1.34 24.13
C GLU A 837 -9.48 2.16 25.06
N SER A 838 -8.18 2.18 24.77
CA SER A 838 -7.19 2.89 25.59
C SER A 838 -7.41 4.40 25.62
N ILE A 839 -7.70 5.01 24.47
CA ILE A 839 -7.98 6.46 24.39
C ILE A 839 -9.29 6.78 25.10
N ALA A 840 -10.34 5.97 24.88
CA ALA A 840 -11.64 6.17 25.48
C ALA A 840 -11.61 6.02 27.02
N LEU A 841 -10.82 5.09 27.56
CA LEU A 841 -10.60 4.97 29.01
C LEU A 841 -10.02 6.27 29.60
N VAL A 842 -8.98 6.83 28.98
CA VAL A 842 -8.36 8.08 29.45
C VAL A 842 -9.35 9.24 29.44
N GLN A 843 -10.13 9.38 28.36
CA GLN A 843 -11.14 10.44 28.26
C GLN A 843 -12.30 10.26 29.25
N TYR A 844 -12.80 9.03 29.41
CA TYR A 844 -13.88 8.69 30.36
C TYR A 844 -13.49 9.04 31.80
N PHE A 845 -12.31 8.62 32.24
CA PHE A 845 -11.85 8.86 33.61
C PHE A 845 -11.50 10.32 33.90
N ALA A 846 -11.13 11.10 32.87
CA ALA A 846 -11.03 12.55 33.00
C ALA A 846 -12.43 13.22 33.04
N PHE A 847 -13.39 12.80 32.22
CA PHE A 847 -14.75 13.37 32.17
C PHE A 847 -15.62 13.01 33.40
N LEU A 848 -15.34 11.87 34.03
CA LEU A 848 -15.90 11.51 35.35
C LEU A 848 -15.67 12.64 36.38
N GLY A 849 -14.51 13.30 36.30
CA GLY A 849 -14.17 14.43 37.18
C GLY A 849 -14.01 14.02 38.64
N LYS A 850 -13.45 12.83 38.91
CA LYS A 850 -13.20 12.31 40.26
C LYS A 850 -11.71 12.02 40.42
N GLY A 851 -11.15 12.33 41.59
CA GLY A 851 -9.74 12.10 41.88
C GLY A 851 -9.36 12.61 43.26
N TYR A 852 -8.10 13.01 43.45
CA TYR A 852 -7.62 13.69 44.64
C TYR A 852 -6.76 14.91 44.29
N ASN A 853 -6.73 15.93 45.16
CA ASN A 853 -5.84 17.08 45.01
C ASN A 853 -4.42 16.69 45.47
N VAL A 854 -3.42 16.86 44.60
CA VAL A 854 -2.03 16.45 44.86
C VAL A 854 -1.38 17.17 46.06
N GLU A 855 -1.84 18.37 46.41
CA GLU A 855 -1.20 19.21 47.43
C GLU A 855 -1.65 18.86 48.85
N ASN A 856 -2.86 18.33 49.02
CA ASN A 856 -3.45 18.02 50.32
C ASN A 856 -3.99 16.60 50.46
N ASN A 857 -3.87 15.77 49.40
CA ASN A 857 -4.34 14.39 49.31
C ASN A 857 -5.82 14.17 49.65
N ARG A 858 -6.67 15.21 49.57
CA ARG A 858 -8.11 15.10 49.76
C ARG A 858 -8.80 14.69 48.45
N ALA A 859 -9.82 13.85 48.55
CA ALA A 859 -10.67 13.52 47.41
C ALA A 859 -11.35 14.76 46.84
N VAL A 860 -11.41 14.85 45.52
CA VAL A 860 -12.04 15.94 44.76
C VAL A 860 -13.06 15.34 43.80
N VAL A 861 -14.25 15.96 43.77
CA VAL A 861 -15.25 15.75 42.72
C VAL A 861 -15.45 17.11 42.04
N ILE A 862 -15.14 17.18 40.75
CA ILE A 862 -15.20 18.38 39.93
C ILE A 862 -16.66 18.75 39.67
N ASP A 863 -17.01 20.00 39.94
CA ASP A 863 -18.37 20.56 39.83
C ASP A 863 -18.63 21.38 38.55
N SER A 864 -17.63 21.45 37.66
CA SER A 864 -17.71 22.15 36.37
C SER A 864 -18.77 21.56 35.42
N ASN A 865 -19.43 22.44 34.66
CA ASN A 865 -20.23 22.07 33.50
C ASN A 865 -19.39 21.96 32.20
N ILE A 866 -18.22 22.58 32.13
CA ILE A 866 -17.39 22.65 30.91
C ILE A 866 -16.07 21.89 31.13
N PHE A 867 -15.83 20.88 30.29
CA PHE A 867 -14.61 20.10 30.23
C PHE A 867 -13.86 20.41 28.91
N ILE A 868 -12.71 21.07 29.01
CA ILE A 868 -11.95 21.57 27.86
C ILE A 868 -10.82 20.60 27.56
N ASN A 869 -10.67 20.19 26.29
CA ASN A 869 -9.60 19.31 25.83
C ASN A 869 -8.76 19.95 24.72
N GLY A 870 -7.53 19.46 24.54
CA GLY A 870 -6.60 19.91 23.50
C GLY A 870 -6.66 19.12 22.19
N SER A 871 -7.74 18.39 21.91
CA SER A 871 -7.85 17.56 20.70
C SER A 871 -7.88 18.39 19.41
N GLY A 872 -7.38 17.84 18.30
CA GLY A 872 -7.34 18.48 16.98
C GLY A 872 -6.02 19.20 16.64
N ALA A 873 -5.21 19.58 17.63
CA ALA A 873 -3.93 20.26 17.39
C ALA A 873 -2.92 19.40 16.61
N ASP A 874 -3.00 18.07 16.72
CA ASP A 874 -2.13 17.15 15.99
C ASP A 874 -2.45 17.08 14.50
N GLU A 875 -3.73 17.09 14.16
CA GLU A 875 -4.26 17.09 12.78
C GLU A 875 -4.04 18.44 12.11
N ILE A 876 -4.23 19.55 12.83
CA ILE A 876 -4.18 20.91 12.29
C ILE A 876 -2.75 21.44 12.16
N PHE A 877 -1.91 21.24 13.18
CA PHE A 877 -0.54 21.78 13.19
C PHE A 877 0.54 20.74 12.83
N GLY A 878 0.19 19.47 12.64
CA GLY A 878 1.12 18.45 12.16
C GLY A 878 1.88 17.67 13.24
N GLY A 879 1.21 17.22 14.29
CA GLY A 879 1.84 16.55 15.44
C GLY A 879 2.03 15.03 15.37
N TYR A 880 1.68 14.33 14.28
CA TYR A 880 1.90 12.88 14.16
C TYR A 880 3.25 12.52 13.54
N MET A 881 3.87 11.43 14.02
CA MET A 881 5.14 10.91 13.45
C MET A 881 5.05 10.59 11.96
N LYS A 882 3.87 10.19 11.46
CA LYS A 882 3.65 9.96 10.02
C LYS A 882 3.82 11.21 9.15
N HIS A 883 3.60 12.40 9.70
CA HIS A 883 3.86 13.65 8.98
C HIS A 883 5.38 13.85 8.83
N ARG A 884 6.15 13.64 9.91
CA ARG A 884 7.62 13.65 9.83
C ARG A 884 8.16 12.53 8.92
N GLN A 885 7.56 11.34 8.93
CA GLN A 885 7.93 10.25 8.01
C GLN A 885 7.63 10.62 6.55
N CYS A 886 6.46 11.16 6.26
CA CYS A 886 6.11 11.70 4.94
C CYS A 886 7.14 12.75 4.50
N TYR A 887 7.45 13.75 5.33
CA TYR A 887 8.44 14.78 5.00
C TYR A 887 9.84 14.20 4.82
N ASN A 888 10.24 13.20 5.63
CA ASN A 888 11.54 12.56 5.48
C ASN A 888 11.66 11.75 4.17
N LEU A 889 10.56 11.19 3.67
CA LEU A 889 10.51 10.44 2.41
C LEU A 889 10.41 11.37 1.19
N THR A 890 9.57 12.41 1.26
CA THR A 890 9.23 13.25 0.09
C THR A 890 10.00 14.57 0.02
N LYS A 891 10.54 15.04 1.15
CA LYS A 891 11.11 16.38 1.35
C LYS A 891 10.21 17.53 0.88
N CYS A 892 8.90 17.28 0.81
CA CYS A 892 7.93 18.17 0.18
C CYS A 892 6.83 18.58 1.16
N TYR A 893 6.75 19.87 1.48
CA TYR A 893 5.68 20.42 2.32
C TYR A 893 4.28 20.36 1.69
N LYS A 894 4.17 20.21 0.35
CA LYS A 894 2.87 19.99 -0.32
C LYS A 894 2.28 18.61 0.03
N GLU A 895 3.10 17.58 0.16
CA GLU A 895 2.69 16.25 0.61
C GLU A 895 2.23 16.26 2.08
N ILE A 896 2.85 17.12 2.90
CA ILE A 896 2.38 17.38 4.26
C ILE A 896 1.04 18.09 4.25
N CYS A 897 0.85 19.10 3.41
CA CYS A 897 -0.44 19.76 3.24
C CYS A 897 -1.54 18.75 2.88
N PHE A 898 -1.27 17.84 1.93
CA PHE A 898 -2.18 16.74 1.59
C PHE A 898 -2.45 15.82 2.78
N CYS A 899 -1.41 15.42 3.53
CA CYS A 899 -1.57 14.60 4.73
C CYS A 899 -2.40 15.28 5.83
N LEU A 900 -2.19 16.57 6.11
CA LEU A 900 -2.98 17.30 7.12
C LEU A 900 -4.43 17.48 6.66
N GLN A 901 -4.64 17.80 5.38
CA GLN A 901 -5.98 17.91 4.80
C GLN A 901 -6.74 16.58 4.93
N LYS A 902 -6.03 15.48 4.61
CA LYS A 902 -6.52 14.12 4.78
C LYS A 902 -6.95 13.92 6.23
N GLU A 903 -6.04 14.02 7.21
CA GLU A 903 -6.36 13.82 8.63
C GLU A 903 -7.51 14.69 9.16
N LEU A 904 -7.61 15.94 8.72
CA LEU A 904 -8.65 16.87 9.15
C LEU A 904 -10.07 16.37 8.78
N TYR A 905 -10.23 15.72 7.62
CA TYR A 905 -11.53 15.14 7.21
C TYR A 905 -11.81 13.75 7.84
N TYR A 906 -10.80 12.94 8.18
CA TYR A 906 -11.02 11.68 8.94
C TYR A 906 -11.28 11.87 10.42
N LEU A 907 -11.19 13.10 10.94
CA LEU A 907 -11.19 13.31 12.38
C LEU A 907 -12.40 12.63 13.04
N GLY A 908 -13.59 12.75 12.47
CA GLY A 908 -14.79 12.04 12.90
C GLY A 908 -14.72 10.51 12.84
N ASP A 909 -14.18 9.93 11.76
CA ASP A 909 -14.14 8.47 11.55
C ASP A 909 -13.08 7.74 12.38
N ARG A 910 -12.05 8.48 12.83
CA ARG A 910 -10.86 7.94 13.51
C ARG A 910 -10.80 8.28 15.00
N ASN A 911 -11.21 9.49 15.38
CA ASN A 911 -11.07 10.01 16.74
C ASN A 911 -12.39 10.56 17.29
N HIS A 912 -12.92 11.62 16.69
CA HIS A 912 -13.98 12.42 17.28
C HIS A 912 -15.37 11.78 17.27
N GLY A 913 -15.67 10.85 16.37
CA GLY A 913 -16.89 10.05 16.45
C GLY A 913 -16.92 9.19 17.71
N ARG A 914 -15.85 8.43 17.97
CA ARG A 914 -15.65 7.66 19.21
C ARG A 914 -15.76 8.56 20.44
N ASP A 915 -15.04 9.68 20.44
CA ASP A 915 -14.97 10.59 21.58
C ASP A 915 -16.34 11.25 21.84
N SER A 916 -17.08 11.62 20.78
CA SER A 916 -18.46 12.11 20.87
C SER A 916 -19.40 11.06 21.49
N ARG A 917 -19.38 9.82 21.00
CA ARG A 917 -20.21 8.72 21.56
C ARG A 917 -19.89 8.45 23.01
N LEU A 918 -18.60 8.43 23.35
CA LEU A 918 -18.12 8.24 24.71
C LEU A 918 -18.66 9.31 25.65
N ILE A 919 -18.60 10.58 25.26
CA ILE A 919 -19.07 11.70 26.08
C ILE A 919 -20.59 11.64 26.27
N GLU A 920 -21.38 11.38 25.24
CA GLU A 920 -22.84 11.25 25.40
C GLU A 920 -23.24 10.00 26.21
N ALA A 921 -22.58 8.85 25.99
CA ALA A 921 -22.75 7.66 26.83
C ALA A 921 -22.40 7.94 28.30
N SER A 922 -21.35 8.73 28.54
CA SER A 922 -20.94 9.13 29.89
C SER A 922 -21.97 10.05 30.55
N LYS A 923 -22.54 11.01 29.80
CA LYS A 923 -23.63 11.87 30.31
C LYS A 923 -24.85 11.06 30.70
N GLN A 924 -25.25 10.08 29.88
CA GLN A 924 -26.38 9.19 30.19
C GLN A 924 -26.09 8.34 31.43
N PHE A 925 -24.95 7.66 31.48
CA PHE A 925 -24.55 6.77 32.58
C PHE A 925 -24.38 7.50 33.92
N LEU A 926 -23.93 8.76 33.90
CA LEU A 926 -23.70 9.58 35.09
C LEU A 926 -24.88 10.52 35.43
N HIS A 927 -25.95 10.49 34.64
CA HIS A 927 -27.09 11.42 34.71
C HIS A 927 -26.69 12.91 34.71
N CYS A 928 -25.59 13.26 34.03
CA CYS A 928 -24.96 14.59 34.11
C CYS A 928 -25.14 15.44 32.84
N PHE A 929 -26.35 15.48 32.28
CA PHE A 929 -26.69 16.11 30.99
C PHE A 929 -26.31 17.60 30.83
N LYS A 930 -25.99 18.31 31.91
CA LYS A 930 -25.48 19.69 31.86
C LYS A 930 -23.98 19.79 31.56
N ARG A 931 -23.21 18.71 31.78
CA ARG A 931 -21.78 18.66 31.46
C ARG A 931 -21.57 18.55 29.96
N ASN A 932 -20.69 19.35 29.41
CA ASN A 932 -20.31 19.34 28.00
C ASN A 932 -18.79 19.44 27.83
N THR A 933 -18.31 19.01 26.66
CA THR A 933 -16.89 19.10 26.29
C THR A 933 -16.65 20.18 25.22
N LEU A 934 -15.57 20.94 25.36
CA LEU A 934 -15.11 21.92 24.38
C LEU A 934 -13.71 21.53 23.87
N SER A 935 -13.54 21.53 22.55
CA SER A 935 -12.25 21.34 21.87
C SER A 935 -11.90 22.64 21.12
N PRO A 936 -11.16 23.59 21.72
CA PRO A 936 -10.97 24.92 21.14
C PRO A 936 -10.31 24.90 19.76
N PHE A 937 -9.36 23.99 19.53
CA PHE A 937 -8.70 23.84 18.23
C PHE A 937 -9.64 23.36 17.11
N LEU A 938 -10.82 22.84 17.45
CA LEU A 938 -11.80 22.24 16.53
C LEU A 938 -13.07 23.09 16.34
N THR A 939 -13.08 24.34 16.80
CA THR A 939 -14.11 25.31 16.38
C THR A 939 -13.86 25.76 14.95
N ASN A 940 -14.90 26.21 14.24
CA ASN A 940 -14.72 26.68 12.86
C ASN A 940 -13.75 27.87 12.83
N GLU A 941 -13.85 28.78 13.80
CA GLU A 941 -13.01 29.95 13.96
C GLU A 941 -11.52 29.60 14.09
N PHE A 942 -11.19 28.57 14.90
CA PHE A 942 -9.81 28.14 15.03
C PHE A 942 -9.31 27.42 13.79
N ILE A 943 -10.13 26.52 13.21
CA ILE A 943 -9.70 25.77 12.03
C ILE A 943 -9.47 26.71 10.86
N TYR A 944 -10.37 27.67 10.59
CA TYR A 944 -10.21 28.65 9.50
C TYR A 944 -8.96 29.52 9.66
N PHE A 945 -8.64 29.92 10.90
CA PHE A 945 -7.37 30.58 11.20
C PHE A 945 -6.20 29.64 10.87
N ALA A 946 -6.18 28.45 11.45
CA ALA A 946 -5.03 27.56 11.37
C ALA A 946 -4.82 26.92 9.98
N THR A 947 -5.88 26.73 9.17
CA THR A 947 -5.75 26.27 7.78
C THR A 947 -5.08 27.32 6.90
N SER A 948 -5.41 28.60 7.08
CA SER A 948 -4.86 29.73 6.31
C SER A 948 -3.35 30.00 6.50
N ILE A 949 -2.78 29.57 7.63
CA ILE A 949 -1.34 29.75 7.93
C ILE A 949 -0.50 28.95 6.90
N PRO A 950 0.66 29.45 6.44
CA PRO A 950 1.59 28.68 5.60
C PRO A 950 2.03 27.35 6.23
N ILE A 951 2.16 26.29 5.45
CA ILE A 951 2.35 24.92 5.98
C ILE A 951 3.68 24.75 6.74
N ASN A 952 4.76 25.36 6.24
CA ASN A 952 6.09 25.32 6.85
C ASN A 952 6.19 26.11 8.17
N MET A 953 5.25 27.02 8.45
CA MET A 953 5.16 27.71 9.74
C MET A 953 4.45 26.85 10.80
N LYS A 954 3.45 26.04 10.42
CA LYS A 954 2.68 25.17 11.34
C LYS A 954 3.56 24.10 11.98
N SER A 955 4.38 23.45 11.14
CA SER A 955 5.41 22.50 11.53
C SER A 955 6.61 22.68 10.61
N ASP A 956 7.78 22.78 11.23
CA ASP A 956 9.07 22.75 10.56
C ASP A 956 9.69 21.36 10.76
N PHE A 957 9.63 20.51 9.74
CA PHE A 957 10.13 19.14 9.84
C PHE A 957 11.64 19.01 9.62
N GLU A 958 12.35 20.11 9.32
CA GLU A 958 13.81 20.15 9.30
C GLU A 958 14.38 20.19 10.72
N LYS A 959 13.69 20.87 11.63
CA LYS A 959 13.98 20.85 13.07
C LYS A 959 13.80 19.45 13.68
N PRO A 960 14.59 19.09 14.72
CA PRO A 960 14.56 17.75 15.34
C PRO A 960 13.23 17.44 16.03
N ARG A 961 13.03 16.14 16.33
CA ARG A 961 11.83 15.62 17.01
C ARG A 961 11.63 16.31 18.36
N GLY A 962 10.46 16.92 18.57
CA GLY A 962 10.15 17.67 19.78
C GLY A 962 10.42 19.18 19.71
N GLU A 963 11.00 19.65 18.61
CA GLU A 963 11.09 21.09 18.28
C GLU A 963 10.32 21.40 16.98
N GLY A 964 10.40 20.53 15.97
CA GLY A 964 9.78 20.76 14.66
C GLY A 964 8.27 20.53 14.57
N GLU A 965 7.75 19.47 15.20
CA GLU A 965 6.32 19.16 15.19
C GLU A 965 5.53 20.18 16.00
N LYS A 966 4.55 20.83 15.36
CA LYS A 966 3.72 21.91 15.93
C LYS A 966 4.56 23.13 16.34
N SER A 967 5.58 23.46 15.54
CA SER A 967 6.55 24.54 15.78
C SER A 967 5.88 25.86 16.19
N LEU A 968 4.82 26.28 15.51
CA LEU A 968 4.11 27.52 15.82
C LEU A 968 3.49 27.52 17.23
N LEU A 969 2.92 26.38 17.66
CA LEU A 969 2.33 26.24 18.99
C LEU A 969 3.40 26.25 20.09
N ARG A 970 4.61 25.76 19.79
CA ARG A 970 5.78 25.86 20.67
C ARG A 970 6.32 27.28 20.72
N LEU A 971 6.33 28.00 19.59
CA LEU A 971 6.74 29.40 19.51
C LEU A 971 5.80 30.30 20.31
N TYR A 972 4.49 30.05 20.27
CA TYR A 972 3.50 30.68 21.15
C TYR A 972 3.86 30.49 22.63
N LEU A 973 3.99 29.25 23.11
CA LEU A 973 4.34 28.98 24.52
C LEU A 973 5.71 29.56 24.93
N LYS A 974 6.68 29.59 24.01
CA LYS A 974 7.99 30.22 24.24
C LYS A 974 7.88 31.73 24.40
N LYS A 975 7.06 32.41 23.58
CA LYS A 975 6.81 33.86 23.68
C LYS A 975 6.13 34.24 24.98
N GLU A 976 5.19 33.41 25.41
CA GLU A 976 4.45 33.53 26.66
C GLU A 976 5.30 33.23 27.92
N GLY A 977 6.59 32.96 27.75
CA GLY A 977 7.57 32.89 28.84
C GLY A 977 7.63 31.55 29.59
N LEU A 978 6.99 30.48 29.05
CA LEU A 978 7.10 29.14 29.63
C LEU A 978 8.50 28.55 29.39
N SER A 979 8.97 27.72 30.31
CA SER A 979 10.30 27.08 30.22
C SER A 979 10.46 26.16 29.00
N LYS A 980 11.71 26.00 28.53
CA LYS A 980 12.06 25.07 27.44
C LYS A 980 11.61 23.63 27.74
N GLU A 981 11.60 23.24 29.02
CA GLU A 981 11.12 21.92 29.46
C GLU A 981 9.64 21.66 29.15
N ILE A 982 8.81 22.70 29.04
CA ILE A 982 7.41 22.58 28.63
C ILE A 982 7.29 22.59 27.11
N TYR A 983 7.83 23.60 26.44
CA TYR A 983 7.56 23.79 25.01
C TYR A 983 8.41 22.92 24.07
N CYS A 984 9.54 22.35 24.50
CA CYS A 984 10.38 21.43 23.69
C CYS A 984 10.19 19.94 24.03
N GLN A 985 8.97 19.52 24.34
CA GLN A 985 8.68 18.10 24.61
C GLN A 985 8.33 17.30 23.34
N PRO A 986 8.88 16.09 23.14
CA PRO A 986 8.43 15.16 22.12
C PRO A 986 6.97 14.75 22.30
N LYS A 987 6.23 14.66 21.19
CA LYS A 987 4.84 14.19 21.16
C LYS A 987 4.75 12.74 21.63
N GLN A 988 3.80 12.50 22.54
CA GLN A 988 3.43 11.20 23.09
C GLN A 988 1.90 11.12 23.06
N ALA A 989 1.34 10.00 22.60
CA ALA A 989 -0.12 9.82 22.57
C ALA A 989 -0.66 9.45 23.95
N MET A 990 -1.87 9.89 24.27
CA MET A 990 -2.42 9.83 25.63
C MET A 990 -2.51 8.42 26.23
N GLN A 991 -2.68 7.37 25.42
CA GLN A 991 -2.65 5.99 25.93
C GLN A 991 -1.27 5.56 26.45
N PHE A 992 -0.19 6.03 25.82
CA PHE A 992 1.19 5.75 26.25
C PHE A 992 1.64 6.72 27.35
N GLY A 993 1.11 7.94 27.34
CA GLY A 993 1.41 8.99 28.33
C GLY A 993 0.84 8.70 29.71
N SER A 994 -0.41 8.22 29.76
CA SER A 994 -1.11 7.75 30.97
C SER A 994 -0.73 6.32 31.43
N LYS A 995 -0.04 5.55 30.57
CA LYS A 995 0.18 4.10 30.70
C LYS A 995 -1.09 3.29 31.00
N ILE A 996 -2.25 3.69 30.46
CA ILE A 996 -3.52 2.97 30.67
C ILE A 996 -3.46 1.50 30.23
N GLY A 997 -2.65 1.20 29.21
CA GLY A 997 -2.39 -0.16 28.74
C GLY A 997 -1.33 -0.96 29.52
N TYR A 998 -0.89 -0.51 30.70
CA TYR A 998 0.13 -1.21 31.49
C TYR A 998 -0.28 -2.62 31.92
N HIS A 999 -1.58 -2.86 32.13
CA HIS A 999 -2.10 -4.16 32.58
C HIS A 999 -2.45 -5.13 31.43
N GLU A 1000 -1.95 -4.86 30.22
CA GLU A 1000 -2.28 -5.61 29.01
C GLU A 1000 -1.29 -6.75 28.73
N GLN A 1001 -1.68 -7.70 27.89
CA GLN A 1001 -0.84 -8.85 27.56
C GLN A 1001 0.29 -8.44 26.61
N THR A 1002 1.49 -8.99 26.85
CA THR A 1002 2.65 -8.76 25.99
C THR A 1002 2.42 -9.37 24.60
N GLY A 1003 2.40 -8.53 23.57
CA GLY A 1003 2.29 -8.94 22.17
C GLY A 1003 1.09 -8.36 21.40
N THR A 1004 0.10 -7.79 22.09
CA THR A 1004 -1.06 -7.14 21.45
C THR A 1004 -0.64 -5.84 20.75
N LYS A 1005 -1.05 -5.64 19.49
CA LYS A 1005 -0.83 -4.41 18.73
C LYS A 1005 -2.01 -3.46 18.93
N GLY A 1006 -1.75 -2.15 18.88
CA GLY A 1006 -2.81 -1.13 19.03
C GLY A 1006 -3.91 -1.19 17.95
N THR A 1007 -3.62 -1.80 16.79
CA THR A 1007 -4.56 -2.05 15.69
C THR A 1007 -5.42 -3.28 15.88
N ASP A 1008 -5.13 -4.13 16.86
CA ASP A 1008 -5.86 -5.38 17.05
C ASP A 1008 -7.30 -5.07 17.48
N LEU A 1009 -8.25 -5.77 16.87
CA LEU A 1009 -9.66 -5.66 17.19
C LEU A 1009 -9.95 -6.37 18.51
N ILE A 1010 -10.68 -5.71 19.41
CA ILE A 1010 -11.05 -6.34 20.69
C ILE A 1010 -12.23 -7.28 20.46
N LEU A 1011 -12.04 -8.56 20.73
CA LEU A 1011 -13.12 -9.54 20.74
C LEU A 1011 -14.03 -9.28 21.96
N CYS A 1012 -15.19 -8.68 21.73
CA CYS A 1012 -16.29 -8.55 22.68
C CYS A 1012 -17.57 -9.10 22.06
N ASN A 1013 -18.57 -9.42 22.90
CA ASN A 1013 -19.83 -10.09 22.52
C ASN A 1013 -20.69 -9.35 21.46
N TYR A 1014 -20.28 -8.15 21.04
CA TYR A 1014 -21.01 -7.29 20.10
C TYR A 1014 -20.35 -7.20 18.71
N MET A 1015 -19.16 -7.76 18.53
CA MET A 1015 -18.31 -7.54 17.34
C MET A 1015 -18.76 -8.25 16.06
N ASP A 1016 -19.45 -9.38 16.16
CA ASP A 1016 -19.91 -10.10 14.97
C ASP A 1016 -21.13 -9.43 14.31
N TYR A 1017 -21.82 -8.53 15.02
CA TYR A 1017 -22.94 -7.77 14.47
C TYR A 1017 -22.47 -6.65 13.54
N ASP A 1018 -21.48 -5.83 13.93
CA ASP A 1018 -21.12 -4.61 13.19
C ASP A 1018 -20.29 -4.87 11.91
N LYS A 1019 -19.64 -6.04 11.77
CA LYS A 1019 -18.91 -6.40 10.53
C LYS A 1019 -19.82 -6.46 9.31
N SER A 1020 -21.02 -7.04 9.47
CA SER A 1020 -21.99 -7.18 8.39
C SER A 1020 -22.84 -5.93 8.16
N ALA A 1021 -22.58 -4.81 8.85
CA ALA A 1021 -23.34 -3.57 8.67
C ALA A 1021 -23.31 -3.08 7.22
N LYS A 1022 -22.12 -3.11 6.59
CA LYS A 1022 -21.93 -2.76 5.17
C LYS A 1022 -22.65 -3.76 4.27
N ASP A 1023 -22.54 -5.05 4.58
CA ASP A 1023 -23.20 -6.14 3.83
C ASP A 1023 -24.72 -6.00 3.89
N TYR A 1024 -25.32 -5.58 5.00
CA TYR A 1024 -26.75 -5.33 5.11
C TYR A 1024 -27.22 -4.14 4.27
N ILE A 1025 -26.43 -3.06 4.15
CA ILE A 1025 -26.76 -1.95 3.25
C ILE A 1025 -26.63 -2.38 1.79
N ILE A 1026 -25.55 -3.11 1.44
CA ILE A 1026 -25.36 -3.68 0.10
C ILE A 1026 -26.50 -4.64 -0.24
N GLN A 1027 -26.89 -5.51 0.70
CA GLN A 1027 -28.01 -6.43 0.58
C GLN A 1027 -29.35 -5.67 0.43
N ALA A 1028 -29.56 -4.59 1.17
CA ALA A 1028 -30.77 -3.76 1.03
C ALA A 1028 -30.86 -3.08 -0.35
N ILE A 1029 -29.73 -2.72 -0.96
CA ILE A 1029 -29.68 -2.20 -2.34
C ILE A 1029 -29.90 -3.33 -3.36
N GLN A 1030 -29.25 -4.49 -3.16
CA GLN A 1030 -29.39 -5.67 -4.03
C GLN A 1030 -30.82 -6.24 -4.01
N GLU A 1031 -31.46 -6.31 -2.84
CA GLU A 1031 -32.87 -6.72 -2.65
C GLU A 1031 -33.86 -5.56 -2.90
N LYS A 1032 -33.37 -4.39 -3.36
CA LYS A 1032 -34.14 -3.18 -3.77
C LYS A 1032 -34.98 -2.50 -2.68
N TRP A 1033 -34.69 -2.71 -1.39
CA TRP A 1033 -35.25 -1.88 -0.31
C TRP A 1033 -34.55 -0.54 -0.15
N VAL A 1034 -33.42 -0.34 -0.82
CA VAL A 1034 -32.77 0.97 -0.95
C VAL A 1034 -32.54 1.24 -2.43
N VAL A 1035 -33.15 2.31 -2.92
CA VAL A 1035 -32.94 2.84 -4.27
C VAL A 1035 -32.06 4.07 -4.15
N VAL A 1036 -31.00 4.14 -4.93
CA VAL A 1036 -30.07 5.26 -4.93
C VAL A 1036 -30.32 6.08 -6.19
N ASP A 1037 -30.49 7.39 -6.05
CA ASP A 1037 -30.54 8.28 -7.22
C ASP A 1037 -29.12 8.47 -7.77
N ASN A 1038 -28.93 8.27 -9.08
CA ASN A 1038 -27.63 8.41 -9.78
C ASN A 1038 -27.16 9.88 -9.85
#